data_AF-A0A8H4JCW3-F1
#
_entry.id   AF-A0A8H4JCW3-F1
#
_cell.length_a   1.000
_cell.length_b   1.000
_cell.length_c   1.000
_cell.angle_alpha   90.00
_cell.angle_beta   90.00
_cell.angle_gamma   90.00
#
_symmetry.space_group_name_H-M   'P 1'
#
loop_
_entity.id
_entity.type
_entity.pdbx_description
1 polymer ?
#
loop_
_entity_poly.entity_id
_entity_poly.type
_entity_poly.pdbx_seq_one_letter_code
_entity_poly.pdbx_strand_id
1 'polypeptide(L)'
;MENKFTAPPVLPATRLRNPAANLAILEPLSRRGCGPGLIILVSETGKATSETQRIHGCVPSPLMKWAEEGYTVAEITEVALASPDVALSQALKELEAISSTEPKNVVGIIGKPRIIQNLLKDWMDELTNLLVAYSTALWNQIAPHVDSFSQISGAVIYGDMEGDENSIIASSRVPQLHHLAGNTAKLIQRTKAVTAYSYPNATSYLFGTPFSKDFSYNIESVSHSRSLSFLKPLMNGPYFDLEVIWDEHTYWEFENRSVENTMNTMVQEPYVNHVPTMTGGIGREKLTTFYRDHFIFQNPPDTETYLISRSIGIDRVIDEFIFICTHHSQIDWLAPGIPPTGRKLEIPFTSVVNIRGDRLYHEHIGWDQGTVLAQLGLMPSYPPYPHSVPNAQTQEKLEYRVPIAGVETADKLRDKDAVESNEMFAFDLFEQTYHQLSTMADIKLHNVRPMFELRGRNYIVTGGLGGIGYAAVRSLCEMGANVAVLDIQDKPNSIFAIVENEFGTKVFYFQTDVTKLESLNAGVDKAIEALGSLDGCLPCAGVNCNKSFVDQSWDDFTRIQEINVRGTFFTVQRVVKQLIKQGTPGSIVMMASQCAHIAIPGCRMSSYNASKGGVLMLTKALGVELAKHNIRVNSISPGYVDSQMFRDVLATQSERDAKQPFQAPPLRRLSDPNDLTPAIVYLFSDASRHITATDIKIMGGLDAGHIDGHITYE
;
A
#
# COMPACT_ATOMS: atom_id res chain seq x y z
N MET A 1 -17.41 25.76 26.21
CA MET A 1 -18.12 24.62 25.59
C MET A 1 -18.16 23.53 26.66
N GLU A 2 -19.30 22.85 26.82
CA GLU A 2 -19.37 21.69 27.73
C GLU A 2 -18.53 20.55 27.16
N ASN A 3 -17.76 19.87 28.01
CA ASN A 3 -16.96 18.71 27.60
C ASN A 3 -17.89 17.54 27.25
N LYS A 4 -17.51 16.75 26.22
CA LYS A 4 -18.24 15.54 25.80
C LYS A 4 -18.28 14.46 26.90
N PHE A 5 -17.21 14.37 27.69
CA PHE A 5 -17.09 13.50 28.85
C PHE A 5 -16.79 14.31 30.12
N THR A 6 -17.30 13.85 31.26
CA THR A 6 -16.91 14.37 32.58
C THR A 6 -15.51 13.90 32.94
N ALA A 7 -14.75 14.71 33.69
CA ALA A 7 -13.39 14.32 34.10
C ALA A 7 -13.41 12.99 34.87
N PRO A 8 -12.61 12.00 34.45
CA PRO A 8 -12.61 10.68 35.07
C PRO A 8 -12.06 10.75 36.50
N PRO A 9 -12.66 10.01 37.45
CA PRO A 9 -12.19 10.02 38.83
C PRO A 9 -10.82 9.35 38.97
N VAL A 10 -10.05 9.82 39.95
CA VAL A 10 -8.76 9.21 40.34
C VAL A 10 -8.94 7.73 40.74
N LEU A 11 -7.84 6.98 40.77
CA LEU A 11 -7.85 5.58 41.18
C LEU A 11 -8.46 5.42 42.59
N PRO A 12 -9.39 4.48 42.78
CA PRO A 12 -9.95 4.23 44.11
C PRO A 12 -8.86 3.74 45.05
N ALA A 13 -8.92 4.19 46.31
CA ALA A 13 -8.03 3.68 47.35
C ALA A 13 -8.28 2.18 47.57
N THR A 14 -7.21 1.40 47.73
CA THR A 14 -7.32 -0.03 47.99
C THR A 14 -7.99 -0.28 49.35
N ARG A 15 -9.01 -1.14 49.39
CA ARG A 15 -9.74 -1.51 50.61
C ARG A 15 -9.52 -3.00 50.89
N LEU A 16 -8.39 -3.30 51.53
CA LEU A 16 -8.02 -4.65 51.94
C LEU A 16 -8.49 -4.94 53.36
N ARG A 17 -9.12 -6.10 53.56
CA ARG A 17 -9.52 -6.63 54.87
C ARG A 17 -8.87 -8.00 55.07
N ASN A 18 -8.49 -8.30 56.31
CA ASN A 18 -7.94 -9.61 56.68
C ASN A 18 -8.78 -10.22 57.81
N PRO A 19 -9.96 -10.81 57.49
CA PRO A 19 -10.86 -11.35 58.51
C PRO A 19 -10.25 -12.53 59.30
N ALA A 20 -9.28 -13.24 58.72
CA ALA A 20 -8.51 -14.28 59.38
C ALA A 20 -7.07 -14.34 58.85
N ALA A 21 -6.19 -15.10 59.52
CA ALA A 21 -4.76 -15.16 59.21
C ALA A 21 -4.45 -15.64 57.77
N ASN A 22 -5.34 -16.43 57.17
CA ASN A 22 -5.17 -17.06 55.85
C ASN A 22 -6.30 -16.70 54.86
N LEU A 23 -7.02 -15.61 55.14
CA LEU A 23 -8.10 -15.08 54.31
C LEU A 23 -7.95 -13.57 54.17
N ALA A 24 -7.74 -13.11 52.94
CA ALA A 24 -7.68 -11.69 52.59
C ALA A 24 -8.82 -11.34 51.64
N ILE A 25 -9.40 -10.15 51.77
CA ILE A 25 -10.48 -9.69 50.91
C ILE A 25 -10.19 -8.28 50.39
N LEU A 26 -10.26 -8.12 49.07
CA LEU A 26 -10.10 -6.85 48.39
C LEU A 26 -11.39 -6.45 47.68
N GLU A 27 -11.90 -5.26 48.00
CA GLU A 27 -13.05 -4.68 47.29
C GLU A 27 -12.68 -4.30 45.84
N PRO A 28 -13.67 -4.20 44.92
CA PRO A 28 -13.43 -3.86 43.52
C PRO A 28 -12.61 -2.56 43.34
N LEU A 29 -11.65 -2.59 42.40
CA LEU A 29 -10.84 -1.43 42.02
C LEU A 29 -11.38 -0.70 40.78
N SER A 30 -12.47 -1.21 40.18
CA SER A 30 -13.23 -0.49 39.15
C SER A 30 -13.96 0.73 39.73
N ARG A 31 -14.15 1.80 38.93
CA ARG A 31 -14.95 2.99 39.30
C ARG A 31 -16.40 2.66 39.66
N ARG A 32 -16.96 1.58 39.10
CA ARG A 32 -18.28 1.07 39.52
C ARG A 32 -18.38 0.81 41.04
N GLY A 33 -17.25 0.53 41.69
CA GLY A 33 -17.13 0.38 43.15
C GLY A 33 -17.85 -0.83 43.74
N CYS A 34 -18.51 -1.63 42.92
CA CYS A 34 -19.19 -2.86 43.31
C CYS A 34 -19.09 -3.94 42.22
N GLY A 35 -19.24 -5.20 42.60
CA GLY A 35 -19.27 -6.33 41.67
C GLY A 35 -19.29 -7.69 42.37
N PRO A 36 -19.43 -8.79 41.62
CA PRO A 36 -19.66 -10.12 42.20
C PRO A 36 -18.46 -10.63 42.99
N GLY A 37 -18.72 -11.61 43.86
CA GLY A 37 -17.69 -12.26 44.68
C GLY A 37 -16.87 -13.28 43.89
N LEU A 38 -15.56 -13.27 44.09
CA LEU A 38 -14.62 -14.22 43.51
C LEU A 38 -13.70 -14.76 44.61
N ILE A 39 -13.60 -16.08 44.72
CA ILE A 39 -12.64 -16.76 45.58
C ILE A 39 -11.44 -17.17 44.73
N ILE A 40 -10.23 -16.90 45.20
CA ILE A 40 -8.99 -17.37 44.58
C ILE A 40 -8.20 -18.22 45.57
N LEU A 41 -7.64 -19.33 45.08
CA LEU A 41 -6.78 -20.23 45.86
C LEU A 41 -5.35 -20.13 45.36
N VAL A 42 -4.42 -19.92 46.29
CA VAL A 42 -3.00 -19.69 46.03
C VAL A 42 -2.13 -20.49 47.01
N SER A 43 -0.95 -20.97 46.57
CA SER A 43 -0.07 -21.80 47.40
C SER A 43 0.66 -20.99 48.47
N GLU A 44 1.40 -19.95 48.09
CA GLU A 44 2.23 -19.16 49.04
C GLU A 44 2.24 -17.63 48.82
N THR A 45 1.22 -17.01 48.21
CA THR A 45 1.18 -15.54 48.14
C THR A 45 0.59 -14.84 49.37
N GLY A 46 0.10 -15.57 50.37
CA GLY A 46 -0.68 -14.98 51.47
C GLY A 46 -0.09 -15.18 52.86
N LYS A 47 1.01 -14.50 53.16
CA LYS A 47 0.92 -13.67 54.38
C LYS A 47 0.30 -12.37 53.92
N ALA A 48 -0.84 -11.99 54.49
CA ALA A 48 -1.42 -10.67 54.30
C ALA A 48 -0.49 -9.58 54.87
N THR A 49 0.57 -9.28 54.14
CA THR A 49 1.55 -8.22 54.38
C THR A 49 1.38 -7.17 53.28
N SER A 50 2.19 -6.11 53.32
CA SER A 50 2.39 -5.18 52.20
C SER A 50 2.77 -5.85 50.86
N GLU A 51 3.00 -7.18 50.84
CA GLU A 51 3.31 -7.98 49.66
C GLU A 51 2.05 -8.52 48.93
N THR A 52 0.85 -8.47 49.52
CA THR A 52 -0.40 -8.91 48.84
C THR A 52 -0.94 -7.89 47.83
N GLN A 53 -0.64 -6.61 48.05
CA GLN A 53 -0.87 -5.52 47.09
C GLN A 53 0.38 -5.25 46.24
N ARG A 54 1.04 -6.32 45.81
CA ARG A 54 2.27 -6.20 45.02
C ARG A 54 1.91 -6.03 43.54
N ILE A 55 2.55 -5.04 42.93
CA ILE A 55 2.71 -4.98 41.48
C ILE A 55 4.20 -5.00 41.21
N HIS A 56 4.66 -5.90 40.34
CA HIS A 56 6.07 -5.97 39.95
C HIS A 56 6.16 -6.08 38.42
N GLY A 57 6.84 -5.13 37.78
CA GLY A 57 6.95 -5.08 36.32
C GLY A 57 5.60 -5.01 35.61
N CYS A 58 4.66 -4.21 36.13
CA CYS A 58 3.27 -4.07 35.64
C CYS A 58 2.41 -5.35 35.71
N VAL A 59 2.84 -6.36 36.47
CA VAL A 59 2.06 -7.55 36.77
C VAL A 59 1.53 -7.45 38.21
N PRO A 60 0.21 -7.25 38.41
CA PRO A 60 -0.38 -7.25 39.75
C PRO A 60 -0.47 -8.67 40.33
N SER A 61 -0.57 -8.76 41.66
CA SER A 61 -0.95 -10.01 42.34
C SER A 61 -2.31 -10.51 41.83
N PRO A 62 -2.60 -11.83 41.92
CA PRO A 62 -3.92 -12.37 41.58
C PRO A 62 -5.08 -11.60 42.22
N LEU A 63 -4.96 -11.28 43.52
CA LEU A 63 -5.93 -10.51 44.27
C LEU A 63 -6.24 -9.16 43.62
N MET A 64 -5.21 -8.37 43.31
CA MET A 64 -5.38 -7.06 42.66
C MET A 64 -5.90 -7.19 41.24
N LYS A 65 -5.39 -8.16 40.47
CA LYS A 65 -5.77 -8.35 39.08
C LYS A 65 -7.26 -8.57 38.92
N TRP A 66 -7.83 -9.47 39.73
CA TRP A 66 -9.26 -9.73 39.70
C TRP A 66 -10.07 -8.56 40.30
N ALA A 67 -9.55 -7.82 41.27
CA ALA A 67 -10.25 -6.64 41.77
C ALA A 67 -10.32 -5.51 40.71
N GLU A 68 -9.30 -5.35 39.86
CA GLU A 68 -9.31 -4.43 38.70
C GLU A 68 -10.40 -4.80 37.68
N GLU A 69 -10.71 -6.08 37.52
CA GLU A 69 -11.82 -6.55 36.67
C GLU A 69 -13.21 -6.24 37.26
N GLY A 70 -13.26 -5.65 38.45
CA GLY A 70 -14.49 -5.26 39.12
C GLY A 70 -15.08 -6.31 40.04
N TYR A 71 -14.29 -7.29 40.51
CA TYR A 71 -14.72 -8.30 41.48
C TYR A 71 -14.42 -7.89 42.93
N THR A 72 -15.23 -8.37 43.88
CA THR A 72 -14.80 -8.46 45.28
C THR A 72 -14.05 -9.78 45.45
N VAL A 73 -12.76 -9.75 45.76
CA VAL A 73 -11.90 -10.93 45.68
C VAL A 73 -11.52 -11.41 47.08
N ALA A 74 -11.82 -12.66 47.40
CA ALA A 74 -11.38 -13.37 48.60
C ALA A 74 -10.24 -14.33 48.25
N GLU A 75 -9.04 -14.08 48.79
CA GLU A 75 -7.87 -14.94 48.63
C GLU A 75 -7.73 -15.88 49.83
N ILE A 76 -7.70 -17.18 49.54
CA ILE A 76 -7.48 -18.26 50.52
C ILE A 76 -6.13 -18.91 50.21
N THR A 77 -5.26 -19.03 51.22
CA THR A 77 -3.98 -19.73 51.08
C THR A 77 -4.08 -21.21 51.34
N GLU A 78 -3.11 -21.98 50.85
CA GLU A 78 -2.99 -23.43 51.10
C GLU A 78 -3.08 -23.79 52.59
N VAL A 79 -2.50 -22.98 53.48
CA VAL A 79 -2.55 -23.20 54.94
C VAL A 79 -3.98 -23.21 55.48
N ALA A 80 -4.89 -22.41 54.93
CA ALA A 80 -6.31 -22.43 55.31
C ALA A 80 -7.03 -23.70 54.85
N LEU A 81 -6.54 -24.36 53.80
CA LEU A 81 -7.17 -25.55 53.21
C LEU A 81 -6.93 -26.83 54.04
N ALA A 82 -6.24 -26.74 55.19
CA ALA A 82 -6.27 -27.79 56.21
C ALA A 82 -7.70 -28.07 56.73
N SER A 83 -8.64 -27.14 56.54
CA SER A 83 -10.08 -27.34 56.80
C SER A 83 -10.92 -26.67 55.69
N PRO A 84 -11.06 -27.33 54.51
CA PRO A 84 -11.66 -26.74 53.30
C PRO A 84 -13.07 -26.16 53.51
N ASP A 85 -13.96 -26.91 54.18
CA ASP A 85 -15.34 -26.48 54.44
C ASP A 85 -15.40 -25.18 55.25
N VAL A 86 -14.53 -25.06 56.26
CA VAL A 86 -14.47 -23.89 57.15
C VAL A 86 -13.94 -22.68 56.38
N ALA A 87 -12.87 -22.88 55.59
CA ALA A 87 -12.27 -21.81 54.80
C ALA A 87 -13.23 -21.26 53.73
N LEU A 88 -13.91 -22.14 52.99
CA LEU A 88 -14.90 -21.75 51.98
C LEU A 88 -16.12 -21.06 52.62
N SER A 89 -16.66 -21.63 53.70
CA SER A 89 -17.80 -21.03 54.43
C SER A 89 -17.46 -19.64 54.97
N GLN A 90 -16.27 -19.47 55.53
CA GLN A 90 -15.81 -18.17 56.03
C GLN A 90 -15.64 -17.15 54.89
N ALA A 91 -15.00 -17.54 53.78
CA ALA A 91 -14.83 -16.63 52.64
C ALA A 91 -16.17 -16.17 52.05
N LEU A 92 -17.12 -17.09 51.87
CA LEU A 92 -18.46 -16.78 51.36
C LEU A 92 -19.22 -15.82 52.30
N LYS A 93 -19.17 -16.08 53.61
CA LYS A 93 -19.81 -15.22 54.62
C LYS A 93 -19.25 -13.80 54.61
N GLU A 94 -17.94 -13.66 54.48
CA GLU A 94 -17.30 -12.35 54.46
C GLU A 94 -17.58 -11.59 53.14
N LEU A 95 -17.61 -12.29 52.00
CA LEU A 95 -18.04 -11.71 50.72
C LEU A 95 -19.48 -11.19 50.79
N GLU A 96 -20.41 -11.96 51.38
CA GLU A 96 -21.80 -11.56 51.55
C GLU A 96 -21.97 -10.32 52.46
N ALA A 97 -21.13 -10.20 53.49
CA ALA A 97 -21.16 -9.10 54.45
C ALA A 97 -20.67 -7.76 53.85
N ILE A 98 -19.91 -7.77 52.77
CA ILE A 98 -19.37 -6.56 52.13
C ILE A 98 -20.44 -5.88 51.26
N SER A 99 -20.55 -4.56 51.37
CA SER A 99 -21.57 -3.78 50.64
C SER A 99 -21.24 -3.58 49.16
N SER A 100 -19.96 -3.66 48.80
CA SER A 100 -19.49 -3.57 47.40
C SER A 100 -19.61 -4.91 46.66
N THR A 101 -20.05 -5.99 47.31
CA THR A 101 -20.29 -7.26 46.65
C THR A 101 -21.72 -7.29 46.09
N GLU A 102 -21.85 -7.01 44.80
CA GLU A 102 -23.16 -6.92 44.10
C GLU A 102 -23.09 -7.53 42.68
N PRO A 103 -24.14 -8.23 42.21
CA PRO A 103 -25.38 -8.51 42.93
C PRO A 103 -25.12 -9.47 44.08
N LYS A 104 -25.72 -9.20 45.25
CA LYS A 104 -25.86 -10.25 46.27
C LYS A 104 -26.78 -11.36 45.73
N ASN A 105 -27.75 -11.01 44.88
CA ASN A 105 -28.95 -11.82 44.58
C ASN A 105 -29.49 -11.77 43.10
N VAL A 106 -28.71 -12.02 42.02
CA VAL A 106 -29.25 -12.05 40.60
C VAL A 106 -28.54 -13.16 39.80
N VAL A 107 -29.16 -14.25 39.29
CA VAL A 107 -30.28 -14.54 38.36
C VAL A 107 -30.01 -14.34 36.86
N GLY A 108 -29.76 -15.47 36.17
CA GLY A 108 -29.91 -15.67 34.74
C GLY A 108 -29.43 -17.06 34.27
N ILE A 109 -30.29 -18.08 34.28
CA ILE A 109 -30.06 -19.32 33.52
C ILE A 109 -30.38 -19.06 32.04
N ILE A 110 -29.44 -19.31 31.14
CA ILE A 110 -29.61 -19.17 29.68
C ILE A 110 -30.49 -20.31 29.12
N GLY A 111 -31.55 -19.93 28.39
CA GLY A 111 -32.44 -20.85 27.67
C GLY A 111 -33.25 -20.26 26.51
N LYS A 112 -32.64 -19.46 25.61
CA LYS A 112 -33.13 -19.03 24.26
C LYS A 112 -34.36 -18.05 24.20
N PRO A 113 -34.61 -17.36 23.04
CA PRO A 113 -34.74 -15.90 22.96
C PRO A 113 -36.16 -15.31 23.11
N ARG A 114 -36.19 -14.01 23.48
CA ARG A 114 -37.25 -12.95 23.36
C ARG A 114 -38.72 -13.42 23.29
N ILE A 115 -39.53 -13.02 24.28
CA ILE A 115 -40.74 -12.18 24.16
C ILE A 115 -41.34 -11.95 25.57
N ILE A 116 -41.50 -10.68 25.91
CA ILE A 116 -42.49 -9.99 26.78
C ILE A 116 -43.31 -10.81 27.82
N GLN A 117 -43.38 -10.19 29.01
CA GLN A 117 -44.44 -10.16 30.04
C GLN A 117 -44.37 -11.09 31.26
N ASN A 118 -44.26 -10.41 32.41
CA ASN A 118 -45.05 -10.58 33.63
C ASN A 118 -45.56 -11.99 33.93
N LEU A 119 -44.89 -12.66 34.86
CA LEU A 119 -45.45 -13.41 36.00
C LEU A 119 -44.36 -14.37 36.47
N LEU A 120 -43.82 -14.08 37.65
CA LEU A 120 -43.20 -14.98 38.64
C LEU A 120 -42.31 -14.11 39.53
N LYS A 121 -42.98 -13.38 40.44
CA LYS A 121 -42.44 -13.23 41.79
C LYS A 121 -42.59 -14.60 42.44
N ASP A 122 -41.63 -14.96 43.26
CA ASP A 122 -41.52 -16.21 44.03
C ASP A 122 -40.62 -17.22 43.30
N TRP A 123 -39.56 -17.63 44.02
CA TRP A 123 -38.45 -18.54 43.64
C TRP A 123 -37.26 -17.89 42.93
N MET A 124 -36.32 -17.30 43.69
CA MET A 124 -34.92 -17.15 43.28
C MET A 124 -34.03 -16.55 44.40
N ASP A 125 -33.57 -17.41 45.32
CA ASP A 125 -32.63 -17.06 46.38
C ASP A 125 -31.40 -17.97 46.30
N GLU A 126 -30.44 -17.70 45.40
CA GLU A 126 -29.10 -18.28 45.51
C GLU A 126 -28.03 -17.24 45.11
N LEU A 127 -27.09 -17.01 46.04
CA LEU A 127 -25.87 -16.21 45.84
C LEU A 127 -25.02 -16.88 44.75
N THR A 128 -24.29 -16.14 43.92
CA THR A 128 -23.37 -16.72 42.92
C THR A 128 -21.98 -16.11 43.04
N ASN A 129 -21.01 -16.95 43.38
CA ASN A 129 -19.58 -16.69 43.54
C ASN A 129 -18.80 -17.65 42.64
N LEU A 130 -17.57 -17.31 42.31
CA LEU A 130 -16.71 -18.17 41.49
C LEU A 130 -15.42 -18.53 42.20
N LEU A 131 -14.75 -19.58 41.72
CA LEU A 131 -13.50 -20.03 42.27
C LEU A 131 -12.39 -20.12 41.22
N VAL A 132 -11.21 -19.57 41.51
CA VAL A 132 -10.00 -19.74 40.68
C VAL A 132 -8.93 -20.45 41.49
N ALA A 133 -8.52 -21.64 41.06
CA ALA A 133 -7.45 -22.40 41.66
C ALA A 133 -6.18 -22.33 40.80
N TYR A 134 -5.13 -21.70 41.32
CA TYR A 134 -3.83 -21.59 40.65
C TYR A 134 -2.96 -22.85 40.81
N SER A 135 -3.55 -23.98 41.20
CA SER A 135 -2.90 -25.29 41.26
C SER A 135 -3.95 -26.40 41.28
N THR A 136 -3.66 -27.51 40.60
CA THR A 136 -4.50 -28.71 40.65
C THR A 136 -4.55 -29.32 42.05
N ALA A 137 -3.45 -29.23 42.81
CA ALA A 137 -3.40 -29.72 44.18
C ALA A 137 -4.36 -28.95 45.11
N LEU A 138 -4.42 -27.62 44.98
CA LEU A 138 -5.35 -26.78 45.76
C LEU A 138 -6.80 -27.06 45.40
N TRP A 139 -7.10 -27.19 44.10
CA TRP A 139 -8.43 -27.58 43.65
C TRP A 139 -8.85 -28.94 44.20
N ASN A 140 -7.97 -29.95 44.12
CA ASN A 140 -8.28 -31.31 44.57
C ASN A 140 -8.58 -31.40 46.07
N GLN A 141 -8.01 -30.52 46.89
CA GLN A 141 -8.33 -30.44 48.33
C GLN A 141 -9.77 -29.95 48.57
N ILE A 142 -10.30 -29.08 47.71
CA ILE A 142 -11.59 -28.44 47.92
C ILE A 142 -12.72 -29.04 47.07
N ALA A 143 -12.42 -29.68 45.94
CA ALA A 143 -13.42 -30.17 44.99
C ALA A 143 -14.50 -31.06 45.62
N PRO A 144 -14.20 -31.97 46.59
CA PRO A 144 -15.23 -32.76 47.29
C PRO A 144 -16.23 -31.92 48.09
N HIS A 145 -15.85 -30.70 48.47
CA HIS A 145 -16.59 -29.80 49.33
C HIS A 145 -17.40 -28.76 48.54
N VAL A 146 -16.90 -28.35 47.36
CA VAL A 146 -17.52 -27.33 46.49
C VAL A 146 -18.99 -27.62 46.20
N ASP A 147 -19.35 -28.88 45.95
CA ASP A 147 -20.73 -29.30 45.64
C ASP A 147 -21.73 -29.04 46.79
N SER A 148 -21.25 -28.80 48.02
CA SER A 148 -22.07 -28.47 49.19
C SER A 148 -22.40 -26.97 49.28
N PHE A 149 -21.77 -26.13 48.45
CA PHE A 149 -21.97 -24.68 48.42
C PHE A 149 -22.70 -24.30 47.12
N SER A 150 -24.03 -24.17 47.19
CA SER A 150 -24.83 -23.68 46.06
C SER A 150 -24.39 -22.29 45.58
N GLN A 151 -23.68 -21.56 46.46
CA GLN A 151 -23.13 -20.26 46.14
C GLN A 151 -22.00 -20.28 45.11
N ILE A 152 -21.41 -21.43 44.76
CA ILE A 152 -20.30 -21.50 43.80
C ILE A 152 -20.83 -21.91 42.42
N SER A 153 -20.66 -21.03 41.43
CA SER A 153 -21.28 -21.18 40.09
C SER A 153 -20.33 -21.74 39.03
N GLY A 154 -19.04 -21.83 39.31
CA GLY A 154 -18.04 -22.32 38.38
C GLY A 154 -16.61 -22.19 38.92
N ALA A 155 -15.69 -22.94 38.32
CA ALA A 155 -14.30 -22.99 38.72
C ALA A 155 -13.33 -22.87 37.54
N VAL A 156 -12.24 -22.11 37.71
CA VAL A 156 -11.07 -22.10 36.81
C VAL A 156 -9.92 -22.80 37.51
N ILE A 157 -9.25 -23.72 36.83
CA ILE A 157 -8.16 -24.53 37.39
C ILE A 157 -6.94 -24.42 36.48
N TYR A 158 -5.79 -24.08 37.05
CA TYR A 158 -4.48 -24.17 36.40
C TYR A 158 -3.81 -25.50 36.78
N GLY A 159 -3.33 -26.23 35.78
CA GLY A 159 -2.72 -27.56 35.97
C GLY A 159 -1.69 -27.89 34.89
N ASP A 160 -1.00 -29.01 35.07
CA ASP A 160 -0.07 -29.56 34.08
C ASP A 160 -0.75 -30.69 33.30
N MET A 161 -0.47 -30.78 32.00
CA MET A 161 -0.94 -31.88 31.15
C MET A 161 -0.28 -33.23 31.53
N GLU A 162 0.96 -33.20 32.00
CA GLU A 162 1.75 -34.37 32.38
C GLU A 162 2.23 -34.20 33.82
N GLY A 163 1.89 -35.15 34.70
CA GLY A 163 2.37 -35.19 36.09
C GLY A 163 1.82 -36.40 36.87
N ASP A 164 2.15 -36.48 38.16
CA ASP A 164 1.79 -37.57 39.06
C ASP A 164 0.27 -37.68 39.30
N GLU A 165 -0.21 -38.64 40.13
CA GLU A 165 -1.65 -38.78 40.45
C GLU A 165 -2.32 -37.47 40.94
N ASN A 166 -1.54 -36.55 41.51
CA ASN A 166 -1.96 -35.21 41.91
C ASN A 166 -2.28 -34.24 40.76
N SER A 167 -1.95 -34.58 39.50
CA SER A 167 -2.26 -33.81 38.30
C SER A 167 -3.64 -34.14 37.71
N ILE A 168 -4.32 -35.16 38.24
CA ILE A 168 -5.71 -35.46 37.84
C ILE A 168 -6.62 -34.43 38.52
N ILE A 169 -7.27 -33.58 37.71
CA ILE A 169 -8.21 -32.58 38.22
C ILE A 169 -9.49 -33.28 38.70
N ALA A 170 -9.80 -33.12 39.99
CA ALA A 170 -11.00 -33.68 40.61
C ALA A 170 -12.29 -33.11 39.99
N SER A 171 -13.28 -33.96 39.74
CA SER A 171 -14.58 -33.52 39.23
C SER A 171 -15.46 -32.87 40.31
N SER A 172 -16.29 -31.92 39.91
CA SER A 172 -17.35 -31.30 40.72
C SER A 172 -18.57 -31.05 39.82
N ARG A 173 -19.75 -30.82 40.42
CA ARG A 173 -20.98 -30.47 39.70
C ARG A 173 -20.94 -29.08 39.09
N VAL A 174 -20.09 -28.18 39.60
CA VAL A 174 -19.95 -26.84 39.03
C VAL A 174 -19.21 -26.91 37.69
N PRO A 175 -19.58 -26.09 36.69
CA PRO A 175 -18.82 -25.98 35.45
C PRO A 175 -17.34 -25.65 35.70
N GLN A 176 -16.43 -26.28 34.96
CA GLN A 176 -14.98 -26.12 35.11
C GLN A 176 -14.30 -25.63 33.84
N LEU A 177 -13.34 -24.73 33.99
CA LEU A 177 -12.38 -24.34 32.97
C LEU A 177 -10.97 -24.79 33.37
N HIS A 178 -10.31 -25.59 32.53
CA HIS A 178 -8.95 -26.07 32.77
C HIS A 178 -7.95 -25.37 31.86
N HIS A 179 -6.92 -24.80 32.46
CA HIS A 179 -5.77 -24.23 31.78
C HIS A 179 -4.55 -25.12 32.02
N LEU A 180 -4.16 -25.87 30.99
CA LEU A 180 -3.21 -26.97 31.13
C LEU A 180 -1.87 -26.63 30.46
N ALA A 181 -0.78 -26.61 31.23
CA ALA A 181 0.57 -26.41 30.72
C ALA A 181 1.11 -27.66 30.02
N GLY A 182 1.86 -27.48 28.92
CA GLY A 182 2.45 -28.57 28.15
C GLY A 182 1.65 -28.96 26.89
N ASN A 183 2.27 -29.83 26.09
CA ASN A 183 1.78 -30.26 24.79
C ASN A 183 1.12 -31.65 24.87
N THR A 184 0.14 -31.95 24.01
CA THR A 184 -0.40 -33.30 23.88
C THR A 184 -0.76 -33.65 22.44
N ALA A 185 -0.57 -34.92 22.09
CA ALA A 185 -1.06 -35.50 20.84
C ALA A 185 -2.57 -35.84 20.88
N LYS A 186 -3.21 -35.84 22.06
CA LYS A 186 -4.64 -36.18 22.23
C LYS A 186 -5.51 -34.93 22.16
N LEU A 187 -6.63 -35.03 21.44
CA LEU A 187 -7.61 -33.95 21.38
C LEU A 187 -8.24 -33.75 22.78
N ILE A 188 -8.15 -32.53 23.31
CA ILE A 188 -8.82 -32.15 24.56
C ILE A 188 -10.34 -32.22 24.33
N GLN A 189 -11.04 -33.09 25.05
CA GLN A 189 -12.49 -33.19 24.97
C GLN A 189 -13.15 -32.05 25.75
N ARG A 190 -14.05 -31.31 25.10
CA ARG A 190 -14.88 -30.27 25.72
C ARG A 190 -16.27 -30.84 25.95
N THR A 191 -16.75 -30.77 27.18
CA THR A 191 -18.12 -31.15 27.54
C THR A 191 -18.90 -29.92 27.99
N LYS A 192 -20.21 -30.06 28.22
CA LYS A 192 -21.00 -28.96 28.83
C LYS A 192 -20.53 -28.61 30.25
N ALA A 193 -19.90 -29.55 30.95
CA ALA A 193 -19.43 -29.38 32.33
C ALA A 193 -17.95 -28.97 32.40
N VAL A 194 -17.14 -29.28 31.39
CA VAL A 194 -15.69 -29.04 31.39
C VAL A 194 -15.24 -28.44 30.07
N THR A 195 -14.66 -27.25 30.14
CA THR A 195 -13.91 -26.62 29.05
C THR A 195 -12.43 -26.69 29.37
N ALA A 196 -11.59 -27.07 28.41
CA ALA A 196 -10.15 -27.18 28.65
C ALA A 196 -9.33 -26.63 27.46
N TYR A 197 -8.18 -26.05 27.80
CA TYR A 197 -7.21 -25.50 26.86
C TYR A 197 -5.80 -25.95 27.25
N SER A 198 -4.99 -26.35 26.26
CA SER A 198 -3.55 -26.60 26.44
C SER A 198 -2.72 -25.40 26.02
N TYR A 199 -1.57 -25.24 26.67
CA TYR A 199 -0.56 -24.22 26.39
C TYR A 199 0.80 -24.90 26.16
N PRO A 200 1.11 -25.28 24.91
CA PRO A 200 2.30 -26.09 24.60
C PRO A 200 3.63 -25.45 25.01
N ASN A 201 3.70 -24.13 25.06
CA ASN A 201 4.90 -23.37 25.41
C ASN A 201 4.99 -23.05 26.91
N ALA A 202 3.98 -23.39 27.72
CA ALA A 202 4.02 -23.23 29.17
C ALA A 202 4.78 -24.42 29.79
N THR A 203 5.76 -24.11 30.63
CA THR A 203 6.61 -25.12 31.29
C THR A 203 5.99 -25.71 32.55
N SER A 204 5.09 -24.99 33.21
CA SER A 204 4.31 -25.46 34.36
C SER A 204 3.02 -24.65 34.51
N TYR A 205 2.04 -25.16 35.26
CA TYR A 205 0.78 -24.50 35.60
C TYR A 205 0.95 -23.11 36.24
N LEU A 206 2.14 -22.85 36.80
CA LEU A 206 2.49 -21.56 37.37
C LEU A 206 2.64 -20.45 36.32
N PHE A 207 2.52 -20.75 35.03
CA PHE A 207 2.51 -19.75 33.96
C PHE A 207 1.46 -18.64 34.20
N GLY A 208 0.35 -18.99 34.87
CA GLY A 208 -0.73 -18.06 35.21
C GLY A 208 -0.56 -17.38 36.57
N THR A 209 0.45 -17.75 37.36
CA THR A 209 0.66 -17.27 38.73
C THR A 209 1.70 -16.15 38.74
N PRO A 210 1.32 -14.88 38.97
CA PRO A 210 2.24 -13.76 39.07
C PRO A 210 3.40 -14.04 40.03
N PHE A 211 4.58 -13.51 39.70
CA PHE A 211 5.81 -13.62 40.48
C PHE A 211 6.43 -15.02 40.59
N SER A 212 5.80 -16.04 40.00
CA SER A 212 6.45 -17.34 39.80
C SER A 212 7.59 -17.21 38.79
N LYS A 213 8.62 -18.06 38.93
CA LYS A 213 9.70 -18.22 37.96
C LYS A 213 9.18 -18.62 36.57
N ASP A 214 8.08 -19.37 36.53
CA ASP A 214 7.49 -19.89 35.28
C ASP A 214 6.39 -18.98 34.72
N PHE A 215 6.13 -17.83 35.35
CA PHE A 215 5.12 -16.87 34.88
C PHE A 215 5.38 -16.42 33.44
N SER A 216 4.35 -16.47 32.61
CA SER A 216 4.44 -16.09 31.19
C SER A 216 3.37 -15.06 30.84
N TYR A 217 3.78 -13.82 30.60
CA TYR A 217 2.87 -12.70 30.35
C TYR A 217 1.90 -12.97 29.18
N ASN A 218 2.41 -13.46 28.06
CA ASN A 218 1.63 -13.72 26.85
C ASN A 218 0.66 -14.89 27.01
N ILE A 219 1.10 -15.98 27.64
CA ILE A 219 0.25 -17.16 27.88
C ILE A 219 -0.82 -16.83 28.92
N GLU A 220 -0.43 -16.10 29.97
CA GLU A 220 -1.34 -15.67 31.02
C GLU A 220 -2.41 -14.73 30.50
N SER A 221 -2.05 -13.72 29.67
CA SER A 221 -3.02 -12.81 29.03
C SER A 221 -4.11 -13.58 28.26
N VAL A 222 -3.72 -14.57 27.46
CA VAL A 222 -4.69 -15.42 26.72
C VAL A 222 -5.53 -16.27 27.67
N SER A 223 -4.91 -16.88 28.69
CA SER A 223 -5.63 -17.68 29.68
C SER A 223 -6.61 -16.85 30.48
N HIS A 224 -6.27 -15.60 30.81
CA HIS A 224 -7.10 -14.67 31.55
C HIS A 224 -8.32 -14.24 30.76
N SER A 225 -8.17 -13.85 29.49
CA SER A 225 -9.33 -13.55 28.63
C SER A 225 -10.25 -14.76 28.46
N ARG A 226 -9.70 -15.99 28.41
CA ARG A 226 -10.50 -17.23 28.41
C ARG A 226 -11.21 -17.45 29.74
N SER A 227 -10.56 -17.17 30.87
CA SER A 227 -11.16 -17.19 32.21
C SER A 227 -12.31 -16.20 32.29
N LEU A 228 -12.14 -14.95 31.87
CA LEU A 228 -13.21 -13.95 31.85
C LEU A 228 -14.38 -14.38 30.95
N SER A 229 -14.09 -14.92 29.76
CA SER A 229 -15.10 -15.41 28.81
C SER A 229 -15.92 -16.58 29.38
N PHE A 230 -15.33 -17.38 30.26
CA PHE A 230 -15.99 -18.48 30.93
C PHE A 230 -16.76 -18.02 32.17
N LEU A 231 -16.15 -17.16 32.98
CA LEU A 231 -16.66 -16.75 34.29
C LEU A 231 -17.77 -15.70 34.20
N LYS A 232 -17.61 -14.62 33.40
CA LYS A 232 -18.59 -13.52 33.34
C LYS A 232 -20.01 -14.01 32.97
N PRO A 233 -20.20 -14.92 32.01
CA PRO A 233 -21.54 -15.45 31.71
C PRO A 233 -22.18 -16.23 32.85
N LEU A 234 -21.40 -16.88 33.71
CA LEU A 234 -21.92 -17.67 34.85
C LEU A 234 -22.47 -16.79 35.97
N MET A 235 -21.94 -15.57 36.14
CA MET A 235 -22.42 -14.60 37.13
C MET A 235 -23.23 -13.45 36.53
N ASN A 236 -23.45 -13.45 35.22
CA ASN A 236 -24.05 -12.33 34.49
C ASN A 236 -23.32 -10.98 34.73
N GLY A 237 -21.98 -11.01 34.75
CA GLY A 237 -21.17 -9.84 34.98
C GLY A 237 -19.82 -10.18 35.61
N PRO A 238 -18.98 -9.18 35.94
CA PRO A 238 -19.19 -7.78 35.66
C PRO A 238 -18.95 -7.44 34.18
N TYR A 239 -19.94 -6.80 33.56
CA TYR A 239 -19.85 -6.28 32.20
C TYR A 239 -19.62 -4.77 32.24
N PHE A 240 -18.80 -4.29 31.31
CA PHE A 240 -18.48 -2.89 31.11
C PHE A 240 -18.59 -2.58 29.62
N ASP A 241 -19.04 -1.39 29.30
CA ASP A 241 -19.14 -0.93 27.92
C ASP A 241 -17.74 -0.52 27.44
N LEU A 242 -17.04 -1.45 26.79
CA LEU A 242 -15.66 -1.27 26.38
C LEU A 242 -15.52 -0.20 25.29
N GLU A 243 -16.55 0.03 24.48
CA GLU A 243 -16.53 1.11 23.47
C GLU A 243 -16.58 2.46 24.12
N VAL A 244 -17.50 2.66 25.08
CA VAL A 244 -17.60 3.94 25.81
C VAL A 244 -16.32 4.24 26.59
N ILE A 245 -15.69 3.23 27.18
CA ILE A 245 -14.40 3.39 27.89
C ILE A 245 -13.30 3.82 26.91
N TRP A 246 -13.25 3.22 25.73
CA TRP A 246 -12.26 3.54 24.72
C TRP A 246 -12.49 4.92 24.08
N ASP A 247 -13.75 5.27 23.80
CA ASP A 247 -14.15 6.59 23.31
C ASP A 247 -13.86 7.69 24.35
N GLU A 248 -14.03 7.40 25.65
CA GLU A 248 -13.62 8.32 26.73
C GLU A 248 -12.10 8.53 26.73
N HIS A 249 -11.31 7.45 26.63
CA HIS A 249 -9.84 7.51 26.64
C HIS A 249 -9.31 8.37 25.47
N THR A 250 -9.73 8.04 24.25
CA THR A 250 -9.29 8.72 23.03
C THR A 250 -9.75 10.18 22.96
N TYR A 251 -10.92 10.51 23.52
CA TYR A 251 -11.35 11.90 23.68
C TYR A 251 -10.35 12.73 24.50
N TRP A 252 -9.85 12.19 25.62
CA TRP A 252 -8.87 12.90 26.44
C TRP A 252 -7.50 13.00 25.78
N GLU A 253 -7.10 12.03 24.96
CA GLU A 253 -5.83 12.05 24.24
C GLU A 253 -5.82 13.00 23.04
N PHE A 254 -6.83 12.94 22.17
CA PHE A 254 -6.79 13.58 20.85
C PHE A 254 -7.63 14.85 20.75
N GLU A 255 -8.85 14.82 21.29
CA GLU A 255 -9.79 15.95 21.20
C GLU A 255 -9.52 17.00 22.29
N ASN A 256 -9.51 16.59 23.56
CA ASN A 256 -9.31 17.50 24.70
C ASN A 256 -7.83 17.74 25.02
N ARG A 257 -6.96 16.76 24.76
CA ARG A 257 -5.51 16.78 25.00
C ARG A 257 -5.14 17.01 26.48
N SER A 258 -5.66 16.17 27.38
CA SER A 258 -5.42 16.22 28.83
C SER A 258 -4.70 14.97 29.33
N VAL A 259 -3.39 15.10 29.60
CA VAL A 259 -2.56 14.02 30.16
C VAL A 259 -3.15 13.49 31.47
N GLU A 260 -3.60 14.38 32.37
CA GLU A 260 -4.16 13.98 33.66
C GLU A 260 -5.41 13.11 33.51
N ASN A 261 -6.35 13.54 32.67
CA ASN A 261 -7.59 12.81 32.45
C ASN A 261 -7.34 11.49 31.71
N THR A 262 -6.46 11.49 30.69
CA THR A 262 -6.01 10.25 30.03
C THR A 262 -5.47 9.26 31.06
N MET A 263 -4.53 9.69 31.92
CA MET A 263 -3.97 8.82 32.95
C MET A 263 -5.01 8.34 33.98
N ASN A 264 -6.07 9.09 34.24
CA ASN A 264 -7.17 8.69 35.13
C ASN A 264 -8.13 7.65 34.50
N THR A 265 -8.06 7.43 33.19
CA THR A 265 -8.73 6.30 32.50
C THR A 265 -7.96 5.00 32.54
N MET A 266 -6.73 5.00 33.05
CA MET A 266 -5.89 3.82 33.10
C MET A 266 -5.79 3.22 34.51
N VAL A 267 -5.35 1.97 34.59
CA VAL A 267 -5.09 1.25 35.85
C VAL A 267 -3.87 1.81 36.60
N GLN A 268 -3.52 1.19 37.74
CA GLN A 268 -2.40 1.64 38.57
C GLN A 268 -1.03 1.46 37.92
N GLU A 269 -0.83 0.40 37.12
CA GLU A 269 0.42 0.15 36.39
C GLU A 269 0.13 -0.12 34.91
N PRO A 270 -0.23 0.92 34.15
CA PRO A 270 -0.57 0.79 32.74
C PRO A 270 0.68 0.81 31.86
N TYR A 271 0.54 0.40 30.60
CA TYR A 271 1.59 0.67 29.61
C TYR A 271 1.04 0.84 28.20
N VAL A 272 1.78 1.59 27.38
CA VAL A 272 1.52 1.75 25.94
C VAL A 272 2.78 1.41 25.18
N ASN A 273 2.65 0.62 24.12
CA ASN A 273 3.75 0.28 23.22
C ASN A 273 3.36 0.58 21.77
N HIS A 274 4.07 1.52 21.18
CA HIS A 274 4.13 1.71 19.74
C HIS A 274 5.20 0.81 19.18
N VAL A 275 4.78 -0.36 18.68
CA VAL A 275 5.69 -1.46 18.33
C VAL A 275 6.71 -1.05 17.24
N PRO A 276 6.34 -0.35 16.15
CA PRO A 276 7.28 -0.09 15.06
C PRO A 276 8.43 0.85 15.41
N THR A 277 8.21 1.77 16.36
CA THR A 277 9.22 2.75 16.80
C THR A 277 9.77 2.45 18.19
N MET A 278 9.28 1.40 18.86
CA MET A 278 9.63 1.05 20.24
C MET A 278 9.44 2.22 21.22
N THR A 279 8.43 3.05 20.97
CA THR A 279 8.08 4.21 21.82
C THR A 279 6.89 3.88 22.73
N GLY A 280 6.70 4.68 23.78
CA GLY A 280 5.65 4.49 24.76
C GLY A 280 6.14 4.66 26.18
N GLY A 281 5.44 4.04 27.14
CA GLY A 281 5.76 4.13 28.55
C GLY A 281 5.17 2.99 29.37
N ILE A 282 5.90 2.57 30.40
CA ILE A 282 5.52 1.48 31.31
C ILE A 282 5.41 2.04 32.72
N GLY A 283 4.25 1.87 33.35
CA GLY A 283 3.89 2.46 34.64
C GLY A 283 3.50 3.93 34.52
N ARG A 284 2.78 4.45 35.52
CA ARG A 284 2.15 5.78 35.44
C ARG A 284 3.14 6.92 35.24
N GLU A 285 4.29 6.89 35.92
CA GLU A 285 5.28 7.97 35.86
C GLU A 285 5.89 8.10 34.45
N LYS A 286 6.39 6.99 33.89
CA LYS A 286 7.01 6.98 32.56
C LYS A 286 5.98 7.24 31.47
N LEU A 287 4.78 6.68 31.60
CA LEU A 287 3.72 6.91 30.62
C LEU A 287 3.19 8.34 30.65
N THR A 288 3.05 8.96 31.83
CA THR A 288 2.71 10.40 31.97
C THR A 288 3.76 11.26 31.28
N THR A 289 5.04 10.94 31.46
CA THR A 289 6.16 11.65 30.81
C THR A 289 6.09 11.49 29.28
N PHE A 290 5.89 10.27 28.79
CA PHE A 290 5.71 10.01 27.36
C PHE A 290 4.54 10.80 26.77
N TYR A 291 3.37 10.75 27.41
CA TYR A 291 2.18 11.45 26.94
C TYR A 291 2.36 12.96 26.89
N ARG A 292 2.95 13.54 27.93
CA ARG A 292 3.20 14.98 28.02
C ARG A 292 4.25 15.46 27.01
N ASP A 293 5.35 14.73 26.88
CA ASP A 293 6.54 15.26 26.21
C ASP A 293 6.62 14.81 24.74
N HIS A 294 6.01 13.66 24.39
CA HIS A 294 6.21 13.01 23.10
C HIS A 294 4.93 12.63 22.33
N PHE A 295 3.73 12.66 22.92
CA PHE A 295 2.51 12.16 22.25
C PHE A 295 1.39 13.20 22.15
N ILE A 296 0.66 13.47 23.25
CA ILE A 296 -0.63 14.20 23.25
C ILE A 296 -0.50 15.59 22.60
N PHE A 297 0.60 16.30 22.87
CA PHE A 297 0.83 17.64 22.35
C PHE A 297 1.68 17.69 21.07
N GLN A 298 2.24 16.55 20.63
CA GLN A 298 3.09 16.47 19.43
C GLN A 298 2.32 16.07 18.17
N ASN A 299 1.02 15.76 18.29
CA ASN A 299 0.19 15.46 17.15
C ASN A 299 -0.07 16.73 16.30
N PRO A 300 0.21 16.69 14.97
CA PRO A 300 -0.14 17.73 14.01
C PRO A 300 -1.57 18.26 14.21
N PRO A 301 -1.86 19.57 14.04
CA PRO A 301 -3.22 20.11 14.18
C PRO A 301 -4.22 19.56 13.16
N ASP A 302 -3.76 19.06 12.01
CA ASP A 302 -4.56 18.42 10.97
C ASP A 302 -4.60 16.88 11.12
N THR A 303 -4.27 16.37 12.30
CA THR A 303 -4.37 14.93 12.59
C THR A 303 -5.83 14.49 12.55
N GLU A 304 -6.11 13.46 11.75
CA GLU A 304 -7.40 12.80 11.66
C GLU A 304 -7.22 11.28 11.80
N THR A 305 -8.20 10.63 12.42
CA THR A 305 -8.28 9.17 12.49
C THR A 305 -9.55 8.69 11.78
N TYR A 306 -9.38 7.76 10.85
CA TYR A 306 -10.49 7.16 10.09
C TYR A 306 -10.64 5.70 10.49
N LEU A 307 -11.66 5.39 11.29
CA LEU A 307 -11.93 4.02 11.75
C LEU A 307 -12.39 3.15 10.56
N ILE A 308 -11.71 2.02 10.35
CA ILE A 308 -12.02 1.02 9.32
C ILE A 308 -12.87 -0.10 9.92
N SER A 309 -12.44 -0.64 11.05
CA SER A 309 -13.13 -1.72 11.73
C SER A 309 -12.86 -1.68 13.25
N ARG A 310 -13.81 -2.20 14.02
CA ARG A 310 -13.70 -2.37 15.47
C ARG A 310 -14.16 -3.77 15.85
N SER A 311 -13.30 -4.50 16.58
CA SER A 311 -13.62 -5.82 17.14
C SER A 311 -13.56 -5.78 18.67
N ILE A 312 -14.62 -6.27 19.31
CA ILE A 312 -14.77 -6.20 20.77
C ILE A 312 -14.72 -7.61 21.35
N GLY A 313 -13.74 -7.85 22.22
CA GLY A 313 -13.62 -9.05 23.04
C GLY A 313 -14.25 -8.88 24.41
N ILE A 314 -13.99 -9.85 25.31
CA ILE A 314 -14.49 -9.81 26.68
C ILE A 314 -13.79 -8.76 27.58
N ASP A 315 -12.58 -8.34 27.15
CA ASP A 315 -11.63 -7.51 27.88
C ASP A 315 -10.75 -6.63 26.95
N ARG A 316 -11.09 -6.53 25.67
CA ARG A 316 -10.26 -5.81 24.71
C ARG A 316 -11.04 -5.21 23.55
N VAL A 317 -10.53 -4.10 23.04
CA VAL A 317 -10.97 -3.45 21.80
C VAL A 317 -9.82 -3.56 20.80
N ILE A 318 -10.13 -3.94 19.56
CA ILE A 318 -9.17 -3.93 18.46
C ILE A 318 -9.71 -3.00 17.39
N ASP A 319 -9.01 -1.90 17.15
CA ASP A 319 -9.34 -0.94 16.12
C ASP A 319 -8.35 -1.06 14.96
N GLU A 320 -8.89 -1.18 13.74
CA GLU A 320 -8.18 -0.91 12.50
C GLU A 320 -8.59 0.48 12.04
N PHE A 321 -7.63 1.38 11.82
CA PHE A 321 -7.91 2.75 11.42
C PHE A 321 -6.80 3.32 10.55
N ILE A 322 -7.06 4.41 9.85
CA ILE A 322 -6.07 5.15 9.08
C ILE A 322 -5.76 6.43 9.84
N PHE A 323 -4.49 6.60 10.20
CA PHE A 323 -3.96 7.82 10.77
C PHE A 323 -3.53 8.77 9.63
N ILE A 324 -4.08 9.99 9.64
CA ILE A 324 -3.87 10.97 8.59
C ILE A 324 -3.28 12.23 9.21
N CYS A 325 -2.20 12.76 8.65
CA CYS A 325 -1.67 14.07 9.04
C CYS A 325 -0.75 14.65 7.97
N THR A 326 -0.39 15.93 8.08
CA THR A 326 0.73 16.51 7.33
C THR A 326 1.96 16.59 8.23
N HIS A 327 3.10 16.06 7.78
CA HIS A 327 4.35 16.05 8.53
C HIS A 327 5.06 17.42 8.52
N HIS A 328 4.47 18.40 9.21
CA HIS A 328 4.96 19.79 9.33
C HIS A 328 5.70 20.08 10.65
N SER A 329 5.63 19.16 11.61
CA SER A 329 6.42 19.12 12.84
C SER A 329 7.05 17.74 12.98
N GLN A 330 8.08 17.62 13.81
CA GLN A 330 8.62 16.31 14.20
C GLN A 330 7.56 15.55 15.02
N ILE A 331 7.34 14.28 14.69
CA ILE A 331 6.38 13.40 15.38
C ILE A 331 7.17 12.24 15.99
N ASP A 332 7.67 12.44 17.23
CA ASP A 332 8.64 11.53 17.87
C ASP A 332 8.16 10.09 17.94
N TRP A 333 6.87 9.89 18.19
CA TRP A 333 6.30 8.56 18.35
C TRP A 333 6.10 7.82 17.01
N LEU A 334 6.03 8.53 15.88
CA LEU A 334 5.78 7.98 14.54
C LEU A 334 7.05 7.87 13.70
N ALA A 335 7.87 8.93 13.69
CA ALA A 335 9.12 9.03 12.93
C ALA A 335 10.20 9.74 13.76
N PRO A 336 10.73 9.08 14.82
CA PRO A 336 11.66 9.71 15.75
C PRO A 336 12.89 10.30 15.05
N GLY A 337 13.20 11.56 15.35
CA GLY A 337 14.37 12.26 14.81
C GLY A 337 14.26 12.74 13.36
N ILE A 338 13.13 12.53 12.70
CA ILE A 338 12.91 13.01 11.33
C ILE A 338 12.34 14.44 11.36
N PRO A 339 13.02 15.43 10.76
CA PRO A 339 12.51 16.79 10.69
C PRO A 339 11.31 16.89 9.72
N PRO A 340 10.51 17.97 9.79
CA PRO A 340 9.35 18.19 8.92
C PRO A 340 9.67 18.00 7.43
N THR A 341 8.85 17.21 6.74
CA THR A 341 8.99 16.96 5.29
C THR A 341 7.91 17.68 4.47
N GLY A 342 6.86 18.18 5.12
CA GLY A 342 5.70 18.81 4.48
C GLY A 342 4.82 17.83 3.69
N ARG A 343 5.06 16.52 3.79
CA ARG A 343 4.29 15.51 3.08
C ARG A 343 3.06 15.10 3.88
N LYS A 344 1.97 14.83 3.16
CA LYS A 344 0.77 14.23 3.72
C LYS A 344 1.01 12.74 3.92
N LEU A 345 0.61 12.22 5.08
CA LEU A 345 0.69 10.83 5.47
C LEU A 345 -0.72 10.29 5.66
N GLU A 346 -0.95 9.07 5.17
CA GLU A 346 -2.16 8.29 5.37
C GLU A 346 -1.73 6.85 5.65
N ILE A 347 -1.66 6.48 6.93
CA ILE A 347 -0.99 5.27 7.38
C ILE A 347 -2.02 4.34 8.03
N PRO A 348 -2.13 3.07 7.60
CA PRO A 348 -2.92 2.06 8.30
C PRO A 348 -2.33 1.70 9.66
N PHE A 349 -3.16 1.68 10.67
CA PHE A 349 -2.85 1.36 12.06
C PHE A 349 -3.73 0.22 12.56
N THR A 350 -3.19 -0.58 13.47
CA THR A 350 -3.93 -1.50 14.32
C THR A 350 -3.62 -1.20 15.78
N SER A 351 -4.64 -0.91 16.57
CA SER A 351 -4.51 -0.80 18.03
C SER A 351 -5.19 -1.98 18.70
N VAL A 352 -4.49 -2.61 19.64
CA VAL A 352 -5.02 -3.66 20.53
C VAL A 352 -5.01 -3.11 21.95
N VAL A 353 -6.19 -2.75 22.43
CA VAL A 353 -6.42 -2.10 23.72
C VAL A 353 -6.99 -3.12 24.70
N ASN A 354 -6.27 -3.42 25.77
CA ASN A 354 -6.76 -4.29 26.84
C ASN A 354 -7.29 -3.45 28.01
N ILE A 355 -8.48 -3.82 28.48
CA ILE A 355 -9.24 -3.11 29.50
C ILE A 355 -9.50 -4.08 30.64
N ARG A 356 -9.21 -3.64 31.87
CA ARG A 356 -9.59 -4.35 33.09
C ARG A 356 -10.69 -3.58 33.78
N GLY A 357 -11.85 -4.22 33.89
CA GLY A 357 -13.05 -3.57 34.39
C GLY A 357 -13.42 -2.34 33.57
N ASP A 358 -13.26 -1.15 34.14
CA ASP A 358 -13.56 0.15 33.52
C ASP A 358 -12.33 1.03 33.24
N ARG A 359 -11.14 0.43 33.18
CA ARG A 359 -9.89 1.14 32.95
C ARG A 359 -8.99 0.46 31.94
N LEU A 360 -8.28 1.27 31.14
CA LEU A 360 -7.24 0.77 30.25
C LEU A 360 -6.09 0.18 31.05
N TYR A 361 -5.74 -1.07 30.75
CA TYR A 361 -4.52 -1.68 31.25
C TYR A 361 -3.36 -1.42 30.30
N HIS A 362 -3.50 -1.81 29.03
CA HIS A 362 -2.43 -1.60 28.08
C HIS A 362 -2.91 -1.40 26.65
N GLU A 363 -2.01 -0.86 25.84
CA GLU A 363 -2.21 -0.71 24.40
C GLU A 363 -0.98 -1.21 23.63
N HIS A 364 -1.22 -1.99 22.58
CA HIS A 364 -0.23 -2.31 21.56
C HIS A 364 -0.68 -1.71 20.24
N ILE A 365 0.08 -0.73 19.74
CA ILE A 365 -0.19 -0.08 18.46
C ILE A 365 0.84 -0.54 17.44
N GLY A 366 0.36 -1.01 16.29
CA GLY A 366 1.16 -1.44 15.16
C GLY A 366 0.81 -0.66 13.90
N TRP A 367 1.81 -0.45 13.06
CA TRP A 367 1.72 0.05 11.69
C TRP A 367 2.94 -0.44 10.91
N ASP A 368 2.95 -0.27 9.60
CA ASP A 368 4.14 -0.55 8.79
C ASP A 368 5.05 0.68 8.71
N GLN A 369 6.23 0.59 9.33
CA GLN A 369 7.22 1.68 9.28
C GLN A 369 7.76 1.89 7.85
N GLY A 370 7.78 0.86 7.01
CA GLY A 370 8.15 0.97 5.60
C GLY A 370 7.23 1.95 4.87
N THR A 371 5.92 1.79 5.05
CA THR A 371 4.88 2.70 4.54
C THR A 371 5.10 4.14 5.00
N VAL A 372 5.37 4.36 6.29
CA VAL A 372 5.66 5.72 6.83
C VAL A 372 6.86 6.34 6.11
N LEU A 373 7.98 5.62 6.02
CA LEU A 373 9.20 6.12 5.39
C LEU A 373 9.04 6.34 3.87
N ALA A 374 8.27 5.49 3.19
CA ALA A 374 7.96 5.64 1.77
C ALA A 374 7.13 6.90 1.51
N GLN A 375 6.07 7.14 2.28
CA GLN A 375 5.25 8.34 2.15
C GLN A 375 6.02 9.61 2.52
N LEU A 376 6.90 9.55 3.53
CA LEU A 376 7.85 10.63 3.86
C LEU A 376 8.90 10.87 2.77
N GLY A 377 9.06 9.97 1.79
CA GLY A 377 10.06 10.08 0.73
C GLY A 377 11.48 9.77 1.18
N LEU A 378 11.63 9.01 2.26
CA LEU A 378 12.91 8.64 2.87
C LEU A 378 13.32 7.19 2.58
N MET A 379 12.42 6.39 1.99
CA MET A 379 12.71 5.03 1.57
C MET A 379 13.17 4.99 0.10
N PRO A 380 14.39 4.51 -0.22
CA PRO A 380 14.81 4.31 -1.60
C PRO A 380 13.99 3.20 -2.25
N SER A 381 13.54 3.40 -3.49
CA SER A 381 12.77 2.37 -4.21
C SER A 381 13.62 1.23 -4.74
N TYR A 382 14.90 1.48 -5.04
CA TYR A 382 15.84 0.51 -5.62
C TYR A 382 17.22 0.60 -4.95
N PRO A 383 17.40 0.07 -3.73
CA PRO A 383 18.71 -0.01 -3.11
C PRO A 383 19.55 -1.18 -3.68
N PRO A 384 20.88 -1.13 -3.54
CA PRO A 384 21.76 -2.25 -3.85
C PRO A 384 21.37 -3.51 -3.08
N TYR A 385 21.46 -4.66 -3.75
CA TYR A 385 21.24 -5.96 -3.15
C TYR A 385 22.51 -6.41 -2.39
N PRO A 386 22.45 -6.59 -1.06
CA PRO A 386 23.65 -6.75 -0.24
C PRO A 386 24.20 -8.17 -0.18
N HIS A 387 23.56 -9.14 -0.83
CA HIS A 387 23.88 -10.56 -0.71
C HIS A 387 24.32 -11.18 -2.04
N SER A 388 25.10 -12.26 -1.96
CA SER A 388 25.50 -13.01 -3.15
C SER A 388 24.32 -13.71 -3.82
N VAL A 389 24.25 -13.63 -5.15
CA VAL A 389 23.24 -14.29 -5.97
C VAL A 389 23.93 -15.38 -6.82
N PRO A 390 23.56 -16.65 -6.67
CA PRO A 390 24.12 -17.73 -7.49
C PRO A 390 23.90 -17.45 -8.99
N ASN A 391 24.95 -17.58 -9.79
CA ASN A 391 24.95 -17.37 -11.24
C ASN A 391 24.76 -15.92 -11.72
N ALA A 392 24.82 -14.91 -10.85
CA ALA A 392 24.89 -13.51 -11.27
C ALA A 392 26.26 -13.20 -11.89
N GLN A 393 26.30 -12.53 -13.05
CA GLN A 393 27.54 -12.20 -13.74
C GLN A 393 28.34 -11.12 -13.01
N THR A 394 27.66 -10.18 -12.34
CA THR A 394 28.30 -9.13 -11.52
C THR A 394 27.51 -8.84 -10.25
N GLN A 395 28.05 -9.26 -9.10
CA GLN A 395 27.39 -9.11 -7.79
C GLN A 395 27.32 -7.65 -7.29
N GLU A 396 28.20 -6.78 -7.80
CA GLU A 396 28.31 -5.37 -7.37
C GLU A 396 27.28 -4.42 -8.00
N LYS A 397 26.39 -4.92 -8.88
CA LYS A 397 25.44 -4.08 -9.66
C LYS A 397 23.99 -4.51 -9.55
N LEU A 398 23.66 -5.43 -8.65
CA LEU A 398 22.29 -5.87 -8.45
C LEU A 398 21.57 -4.88 -7.53
N GLU A 399 20.42 -4.40 -7.96
CA GLU A 399 19.43 -3.69 -7.15
C GLU A 399 18.15 -4.51 -7.09
N TYR A 400 17.32 -4.22 -6.12
CA TYR A 400 15.99 -4.82 -6.02
C TYR A 400 14.99 -3.73 -5.73
N ARG A 401 13.78 -3.87 -6.26
CA ARG A 401 12.71 -2.97 -5.83
C ARG A 401 12.32 -3.31 -4.39
N VAL A 402 12.39 -2.36 -3.47
CA VAL A 402 12.00 -2.61 -2.07
C VAL A 402 10.52 -2.97 -2.04
N PRO A 403 10.13 -4.10 -1.43
CA PRO A 403 8.74 -4.56 -1.38
C PRO A 403 7.94 -3.79 -0.33
N ILE A 404 7.81 -2.48 -0.53
CA ILE A 404 7.10 -1.55 0.35
C ILE A 404 6.09 -0.78 -0.49
N ALA A 405 4.90 -0.58 0.07
CA ALA A 405 3.86 0.28 -0.48
C ALA A 405 3.78 1.60 0.31
N GLY A 406 3.34 2.67 -0.34
CA GLY A 406 3.06 3.97 0.25
C GLY A 406 1.57 4.15 0.58
N VAL A 407 0.99 5.23 0.04
CA VAL A 407 -0.42 5.64 0.29
C VAL A 407 -1.43 4.60 -0.19
N GLU A 408 -1.05 3.79 -1.18
CA GLU A 408 -1.86 2.72 -1.74
C GLU A 408 -2.25 1.66 -0.70
N THR A 409 -1.50 1.52 0.41
CA THR A 409 -1.90 0.66 1.53
C THR A 409 -3.20 1.14 2.20
N ALA A 410 -3.33 2.45 2.39
CA ALA A 410 -4.51 3.07 2.96
C ALA A 410 -5.69 3.00 1.99
N ASP A 411 -5.44 3.24 0.70
CA ASP A 411 -6.47 3.14 -0.35
C ASP A 411 -7.04 1.72 -0.44
N LYS A 412 -6.17 0.70 -0.44
CA LYS A 412 -6.56 -0.71 -0.46
C LYS A 412 -7.36 -1.13 0.78
N LEU A 413 -7.03 -0.57 1.95
CA LEU A 413 -7.74 -0.86 3.18
C LEU A 413 -9.14 -0.21 3.21
N ARG A 414 -9.31 1.00 2.67
CA ARG A 414 -10.62 1.64 2.54
C ARG A 414 -11.50 0.96 1.51
N ASP A 415 -10.91 0.62 0.36
CA ASP A 415 -11.60 0.00 -0.74
C ASP A 415 -10.73 -1.13 -1.32
N LYS A 416 -11.24 -2.36 -1.17
CA LYS A 416 -10.58 -3.57 -1.65
C LYS A 416 -10.30 -3.54 -3.16
N ASP A 417 -11.00 -2.71 -3.94
CA ASP A 417 -10.87 -2.62 -5.40
C ASP A 417 -10.01 -1.43 -5.86
N ALA A 418 -9.54 -0.55 -4.96
CA ALA A 418 -8.79 0.66 -5.32
C ALA A 418 -7.36 0.41 -5.81
N VAL A 419 -6.75 -0.70 -5.40
CA VAL A 419 -5.36 -1.07 -5.75
C VAL A 419 -5.35 -2.55 -6.14
N GLU A 420 -4.73 -2.89 -7.26
CA GLU A 420 -4.68 -4.28 -7.73
C GLU A 420 -3.82 -5.14 -6.79
N SER A 421 -4.30 -6.34 -6.48
CA SER A 421 -3.55 -7.28 -5.66
C SER A 421 -2.41 -7.90 -6.49
N ASN A 422 -1.34 -8.35 -5.82
CA ASN A 422 -0.23 -9.12 -6.40
C ASN A 422 0.76 -8.36 -7.29
N GLU A 423 0.64 -7.04 -7.47
CA GLU A 423 1.61 -6.27 -8.26
C GLU A 423 3.05 -6.37 -7.72
N MET A 424 3.21 -6.52 -6.40
CA MET A 424 4.53 -6.69 -5.78
C MET A 424 5.22 -8.01 -6.15
N PHE A 425 4.49 -9.04 -6.63
CA PHE A 425 5.13 -10.26 -7.13
C PHE A 425 5.88 -10.05 -8.44
N ALA A 426 5.66 -8.93 -9.14
CA ALA A 426 6.45 -8.53 -10.29
C ALA A 426 7.73 -7.77 -9.91
N PHE A 427 8.04 -7.64 -8.61
CA PHE A 427 9.27 -6.97 -8.17
C PHE A 427 10.43 -7.95 -8.32
N ASP A 428 11.38 -7.59 -9.19
CA ASP A 428 12.53 -8.42 -9.51
C ASP A 428 13.85 -7.81 -9.03
N LEU A 429 14.89 -8.64 -9.05
CA LEU A 429 16.27 -8.19 -9.03
C LEU A 429 16.59 -7.61 -10.40
N PHE A 430 17.06 -6.38 -10.41
CA PHE A 430 17.49 -5.68 -11.62
C PHE A 430 19.00 -5.50 -11.55
N GLU A 431 19.71 -5.85 -12.62
CA GLU A 431 21.06 -5.31 -12.79
C GLU A 431 20.94 -3.84 -13.15
N GLN A 432 21.60 -2.97 -12.39
CA GLN A 432 21.80 -1.59 -12.81
C GLN A 432 22.53 -1.58 -14.14
N THR A 433 21.80 -1.31 -15.21
CA THR A 433 22.33 -0.62 -16.39
C THR A 433 22.23 0.89 -16.19
N TYR A 434 22.65 1.40 -15.04
CA TYR A 434 23.37 2.66 -15.13
C TYR A 434 24.71 2.29 -15.74
N HIS A 435 25.02 2.86 -16.91
CA HIS A 435 26.42 3.07 -17.19
C HIS A 435 26.93 3.85 -15.98
N GLN A 436 27.62 3.17 -15.03
CA GLN A 436 28.72 3.80 -14.30
C GLN A 436 29.38 4.68 -15.35
N LEU A 437 29.56 5.97 -15.06
CA LEU A 437 30.36 6.82 -15.93
C LEU A 437 31.61 6.02 -16.21
N SER A 438 31.68 5.45 -17.40
CA SER A 438 32.78 4.60 -17.80
C SER A 438 33.99 5.44 -17.49
N THR A 439 34.97 4.90 -16.76
CA THR A 439 36.24 5.61 -16.67
C THR A 439 36.65 5.89 -18.12
N MET A 440 37.37 6.99 -18.43
CA MET A 440 37.70 7.25 -19.84
C MET A 440 38.40 6.06 -20.53
N ALA A 441 39.00 5.15 -19.74
CA ALA A 441 39.56 3.89 -20.20
C ALA A 441 38.53 2.83 -20.63
N ASP A 442 37.30 2.85 -20.10
CA ASP A 442 36.22 1.89 -20.39
C ASP A 442 35.30 2.31 -21.55
N ILE A 443 35.34 3.57 -21.97
CA ILE A 443 34.57 4.06 -23.13
C ILE A 443 35.25 3.57 -24.42
N LYS A 444 34.79 2.43 -24.94
CA LYS A 444 35.15 2.02 -26.31
C LYS A 444 34.41 2.91 -27.30
N LEU A 445 35.15 3.80 -27.95
CA LEU A 445 34.65 4.51 -29.11
C LEU A 445 34.38 3.49 -30.23
N HIS A 446 33.11 3.36 -30.61
CA HIS A 446 32.72 2.55 -31.74
C HIS A 446 33.00 3.31 -33.05
N ASN A 447 33.36 2.58 -34.10
CA ASN A 447 33.42 3.17 -35.44
C ASN A 447 32.05 3.73 -35.81
N VAL A 448 32.03 4.97 -36.31
CA VAL A 448 30.78 5.68 -36.62
C VAL A 448 30.09 5.10 -37.86
N ARG A 449 30.85 4.70 -38.90
CA ARG A 449 30.26 4.23 -40.17
C ARG A 449 29.29 3.05 -39.98
N PRO A 450 29.63 1.96 -39.26
CA PRO A 450 28.68 0.87 -39.01
C PRO A 450 27.39 1.29 -38.31
N MET A 451 27.40 2.38 -37.53
CA MET A 451 26.21 2.84 -36.81
C MET A 451 25.11 3.39 -37.73
N PHE A 452 25.43 3.70 -38.99
CA PHE A 452 24.48 4.14 -40.02
C PHE A 452 23.96 2.97 -40.88
N GLU A 453 24.52 1.76 -40.77
CA GLU A 453 24.03 0.61 -41.53
C GLU A 453 22.67 0.15 -40.99
N LEU A 454 21.79 -0.27 -41.90
CA LEU A 454 20.43 -0.75 -41.60
C LEU A 454 20.23 -2.19 -42.06
N ARG A 455 21.33 -2.95 -42.21
CA ARG A 455 21.33 -4.31 -42.73
C ARG A 455 20.35 -5.20 -41.98
N GLY A 456 19.39 -5.77 -42.72
CA GLY A 456 18.40 -6.68 -42.18
C GLY A 456 17.30 -6.04 -41.34
N ARG A 457 17.27 -4.71 -41.21
CA ARG A 457 16.18 -3.97 -40.57
C ARG A 457 14.99 -3.82 -41.51
N ASN A 458 13.79 -3.78 -40.95
CA ASN A 458 12.54 -3.85 -41.68
C ASN A 458 11.67 -2.61 -41.38
N TYR A 459 11.38 -1.80 -42.40
CA TYR A 459 10.63 -0.55 -42.23
C TYR A 459 9.38 -0.48 -43.08
N ILE A 460 8.34 0.18 -42.57
CA ILE A 460 7.16 0.55 -43.34
C ILE A 460 7.27 2.01 -43.79
N VAL A 461 7.00 2.30 -45.06
CA VAL A 461 6.93 3.67 -45.60
C VAL A 461 5.56 3.88 -46.24
N THR A 462 4.75 4.80 -45.69
CA THR A 462 3.52 5.23 -46.38
C THR A 462 3.82 6.35 -47.37
N GLY A 463 3.12 6.43 -48.50
CA GLY A 463 3.42 7.43 -49.54
C GLY A 463 4.75 7.18 -50.25
N GLY A 464 5.25 5.94 -50.24
CA GLY A 464 6.57 5.59 -50.75
C GLY A 464 6.73 5.66 -52.27
N LEU A 465 5.67 5.95 -53.04
CA LEU A 465 5.77 6.20 -54.48
C LEU A 465 6.03 7.67 -54.83
N GLY A 466 5.84 8.59 -53.88
CA GLY A 466 5.98 10.03 -54.11
C GLY A 466 7.34 10.57 -53.64
N GLY A 467 7.91 11.51 -54.40
CA GLY A 467 9.04 12.39 -54.05
C GLY A 467 9.94 11.93 -52.89
N ILE A 468 9.64 12.44 -51.68
CA ILE A 468 10.42 12.17 -50.46
C ILE A 468 10.31 10.70 -50.02
N GLY A 469 9.10 10.12 -50.03
CA GLY A 469 8.88 8.73 -49.64
C GLY A 469 9.67 7.76 -50.53
N TYR A 470 9.67 8.00 -51.84
CA TYR A 470 10.46 7.21 -52.78
C TYR A 470 11.97 7.32 -52.52
N ALA A 471 12.49 8.54 -52.32
CA ALA A 471 13.89 8.75 -51.99
C ALA A 471 14.28 8.05 -50.68
N ALA A 472 13.39 8.09 -49.68
CA ALA A 472 13.57 7.39 -48.41
C ALA A 472 13.65 5.86 -48.60
N VAL A 473 12.72 5.27 -49.37
CA VAL A 473 12.75 3.83 -49.69
C VAL A 473 14.09 3.44 -50.31
N ARG A 474 14.54 4.20 -51.32
CA ARG A 474 15.84 3.98 -51.97
C ARG A 474 16.99 4.04 -50.97
N SER A 475 17.08 5.11 -50.17
CA SER A 475 18.19 5.30 -49.21
C SER A 475 18.21 4.27 -48.09
N LEU A 476 17.04 3.82 -47.63
CA LEU A 476 16.95 2.76 -46.62
C LEU A 476 17.47 1.44 -47.19
N CYS A 477 17.10 1.11 -48.43
CA CYS A 477 17.59 -0.08 -49.12
C CYS A 477 19.10 -0.01 -49.41
N GLU A 478 19.61 1.16 -49.81
CA GLU A 478 21.05 1.39 -49.99
C GLU A 478 21.86 1.10 -48.71
N MET A 479 21.27 1.38 -47.53
CA MET A 479 21.87 1.05 -46.24
C MET A 479 21.63 -0.40 -45.77
N GLY A 480 20.95 -1.21 -46.59
CA GLY A 480 20.70 -2.64 -46.36
C GLY A 480 19.37 -2.99 -45.68
N ALA A 481 18.45 -2.03 -45.55
CA ALA A 481 17.13 -2.29 -44.98
C ALA A 481 16.16 -2.91 -45.99
N ASN A 482 15.24 -3.73 -45.51
CA ASN A 482 14.06 -4.16 -46.25
C ASN A 482 12.91 -3.18 -45.99
N VAL A 483 12.07 -2.94 -47.00
CA VAL A 483 11.02 -1.92 -46.93
C VAL A 483 9.69 -2.44 -47.45
N ALA A 484 8.62 -2.22 -46.70
CA ALA A 484 7.25 -2.36 -47.20
C ALA A 484 6.66 -0.98 -47.49
N VAL A 485 6.24 -0.79 -48.75
CA VAL A 485 5.66 0.46 -49.24
C VAL A 485 4.14 0.36 -49.26
N LEU A 486 3.50 1.32 -48.59
CA LEU A 486 2.05 1.49 -48.52
C LEU A 486 1.66 2.76 -49.28
N ASP A 487 0.94 2.64 -50.39
CA ASP A 487 0.57 3.81 -51.20
C ASP A 487 -0.81 3.62 -51.85
N ILE A 488 -1.50 4.72 -52.18
CA ILE A 488 -2.87 4.68 -52.72
C ILE A 488 -2.93 4.27 -54.20
N GLN A 489 -1.82 4.43 -54.94
CA GLN A 489 -1.75 4.09 -56.36
C GLN A 489 -2.11 2.61 -56.61
N ASP A 490 -2.54 2.26 -57.82
CA ASP A 490 -2.95 0.87 -58.11
C ASP A 490 -1.78 -0.09 -58.32
N LYS A 491 -0.61 0.43 -58.71
CA LYS A 491 0.54 -0.39 -59.09
C LYS A 491 1.86 0.20 -58.58
N PRO A 492 2.83 -0.68 -58.23
CA PRO A 492 4.19 -0.24 -57.96
C PRO A 492 4.81 0.40 -59.22
N ASN A 493 5.70 1.38 -59.04
CA ASN A 493 6.52 1.88 -60.15
C ASN A 493 7.63 0.86 -60.49
N SER A 494 8.22 0.94 -61.68
CA SER A 494 9.28 0.02 -62.14
C SER A 494 10.57 0.12 -61.33
N ILE A 495 10.67 1.09 -60.42
CA ILE A 495 11.91 1.40 -59.73
C ILE A 495 12.14 0.48 -58.53
N PHE A 496 11.11 -0.14 -57.94
CA PHE A 496 11.31 -1.09 -56.83
C PHE A 496 12.12 -2.32 -57.26
N ALA A 497 11.87 -2.85 -58.45
CA ALA A 497 12.67 -3.95 -59.01
C ALA A 497 14.12 -3.53 -59.27
N ILE A 498 14.39 -2.25 -59.53
CA ILE A 498 15.75 -1.72 -59.66
C ILE A 498 16.42 -1.68 -58.28
N VAL A 499 15.74 -1.15 -57.27
CA VAL A 499 16.25 -1.03 -55.90
C VAL A 499 16.58 -2.40 -55.30
N GLU A 500 15.71 -3.41 -55.48
CA GLU A 500 15.99 -4.78 -55.02
C GLU A 500 17.23 -5.37 -55.69
N ASN A 501 17.37 -5.20 -57.01
CA ASN A 501 18.52 -5.72 -57.77
C ASN A 501 19.83 -4.96 -57.47
N GLU A 502 19.75 -3.65 -57.24
CA GLU A 502 20.92 -2.78 -57.00
C GLU A 502 21.52 -3.01 -55.60
N PHE A 503 20.68 -3.21 -54.58
CA PHE A 503 21.14 -3.28 -53.18
C PHE A 503 20.97 -4.65 -52.51
N GLY A 504 20.30 -5.60 -53.16
CA GLY A 504 20.09 -6.95 -52.62
C GLY A 504 19.16 -6.99 -51.40
N THR A 505 18.32 -5.98 -51.23
CA THR A 505 17.30 -5.91 -50.17
C THR A 505 15.93 -6.33 -50.70
N LYS A 506 14.96 -6.51 -49.80
CA LYS A 506 13.58 -6.86 -50.16
C LYS A 506 12.69 -5.61 -50.12
N VAL A 507 11.90 -5.39 -51.17
CA VAL A 507 10.94 -4.29 -51.24
C VAL A 507 9.56 -4.83 -51.60
N PHE A 508 8.63 -4.69 -50.66
CA PHE A 508 7.25 -5.10 -50.84
C PHE A 508 6.35 -3.90 -51.11
N TYR A 509 5.28 -4.11 -51.89
CA TYR A 509 4.31 -3.07 -52.21
C TYR A 509 2.89 -3.54 -51.88
N PHE A 510 2.14 -2.73 -51.15
CA PHE A 510 0.75 -2.99 -50.83
C PHE A 510 -0.09 -1.73 -51.02
N GLN A 511 -1.03 -1.79 -51.98
CA GLN A 511 -1.99 -0.69 -52.19
C GLN A 511 -2.79 -0.44 -50.90
N THR A 512 -2.71 0.79 -50.39
CA THR A 512 -3.26 1.18 -49.08
C THR A 512 -3.74 2.63 -49.09
N ASP A 513 -5.00 2.82 -48.73
CA ASP A 513 -5.58 4.14 -48.46
C ASP A 513 -5.51 4.43 -46.96
N VAL A 514 -4.60 5.33 -46.57
CA VAL A 514 -4.37 5.69 -45.15
C VAL A 514 -5.56 6.39 -44.49
N THR A 515 -6.55 6.84 -45.27
CA THR A 515 -7.78 7.46 -44.73
C THR A 515 -8.84 6.43 -44.33
N LYS A 516 -8.63 5.15 -44.70
CA LYS A 516 -9.54 4.04 -44.41
C LYS A 516 -8.87 3.05 -43.46
N LEU A 517 -9.35 2.98 -42.22
CA LEU A 517 -8.74 2.16 -41.17
C LEU A 517 -8.60 0.67 -41.56
N GLU A 518 -9.61 0.10 -42.22
CA GLU A 518 -9.55 -1.30 -42.68
C GLU A 518 -8.47 -1.51 -43.75
N SER A 519 -8.36 -0.59 -44.71
CA SER A 519 -7.31 -0.64 -45.73
C SER A 519 -5.93 -0.49 -45.11
N LEU A 520 -5.77 0.44 -44.17
CA LEU A 520 -4.53 0.68 -43.44
C LEU A 520 -4.10 -0.56 -42.63
N ASN A 521 -5.02 -1.13 -41.85
CA ASN A 521 -4.76 -2.32 -41.05
C ASN A 521 -4.36 -3.50 -41.95
N ALA A 522 -5.12 -3.76 -43.01
CA ALA A 522 -4.82 -4.84 -43.94
C ALA A 522 -3.47 -4.66 -44.65
N GLY A 523 -3.11 -3.42 -45.03
CA GLY A 523 -1.82 -3.10 -45.62
C GLY A 523 -0.66 -3.33 -44.65
N VAL A 524 -0.78 -2.86 -43.41
CA VAL A 524 0.23 -3.08 -42.37
C VAL A 524 0.35 -4.56 -41.99
N ASP A 525 -0.75 -5.30 -41.93
CA ASP A 525 -0.73 -6.74 -41.64
C ASP A 525 0.03 -7.54 -42.70
N LYS A 526 -0.23 -7.26 -43.98
CA LYS A 526 0.54 -7.86 -45.09
C LYS A 526 2.02 -7.47 -45.04
N ALA A 527 2.32 -6.23 -44.67
CA ALA A 527 3.70 -5.78 -44.50
C ALA A 527 4.43 -6.55 -43.37
N ILE A 528 3.77 -6.74 -42.23
CA ILE A 528 4.30 -7.53 -41.11
C ILE A 528 4.52 -8.99 -41.53
N GLU A 529 3.56 -9.59 -42.24
CA GLU A 529 3.67 -10.96 -42.74
C GLU A 529 4.85 -11.13 -43.71
N ALA A 530 5.01 -10.20 -44.65
CA ALA A 530 6.06 -10.28 -45.67
C ALA A 530 7.47 -10.00 -45.13
N LEU A 531 7.60 -9.05 -44.19
CA LEU A 531 8.88 -8.68 -43.58
C LEU A 531 9.25 -9.59 -42.40
N GLY A 532 8.28 -10.21 -41.73
CA GLY A 532 8.43 -11.07 -40.56
C GLY A 532 8.56 -10.32 -39.23
N SER A 533 9.24 -9.17 -39.24
CA SER A 533 9.36 -8.25 -38.10
C SER A 533 9.41 -6.80 -38.57
N LEU A 534 9.21 -5.85 -37.66
CA LEU A 534 9.39 -4.42 -37.91
C LEU A 534 10.43 -3.82 -36.97
N ASP A 535 11.17 -2.83 -37.46
CA ASP A 535 12.08 -1.96 -36.71
C ASP A 535 11.57 -0.51 -36.65
N GLY A 536 10.54 -0.17 -37.43
CA GLY A 536 10.05 1.20 -37.47
C GLY A 536 9.13 1.53 -38.64
N CYS A 537 8.77 2.81 -38.72
CA CYS A 537 8.04 3.33 -39.89
C CYS A 537 8.31 4.81 -40.18
N LEU A 538 8.09 5.17 -41.44
CA LEU A 538 8.05 6.52 -41.98
C LEU A 538 6.66 6.79 -42.58
N PRO A 539 5.71 7.34 -41.81
CA PRO A 539 4.47 7.87 -42.37
C PRO A 539 4.75 9.12 -43.23
N CYS A 540 4.95 8.93 -44.55
CA CYS A 540 5.29 10.01 -45.49
C CYS A 540 4.09 10.45 -46.36
N ALA A 541 2.99 9.70 -46.37
CA ALA A 541 1.78 10.07 -47.10
C ALA A 541 1.28 11.45 -46.66
N GLY A 542 1.05 12.35 -47.62
CA GLY A 542 0.63 13.71 -47.32
C GLY A 542 0.10 14.47 -48.53
N VAL A 543 -0.74 15.46 -48.26
CA VAL A 543 -1.30 16.40 -49.25
C VAL A 543 -1.28 17.83 -48.71
N ASN A 544 -1.41 18.81 -49.59
CA ASN A 544 -1.53 20.23 -49.24
C ASN A 544 -2.83 20.83 -49.80
N CYS A 545 -3.12 22.07 -49.40
CA CYS A 545 -4.17 22.90 -49.99
C CYS A 545 -3.68 24.36 -49.99
N ASN A 546 -3.55 24.94 -51.18
CA ASN A 546 -3.22 26.35 -51.36
C ASN A 546 -4.48 27.13 -51.79
N LYS A 547 -5.30 27.55 -50.82
CA LYS A 547 -6.53 28.32 -51.03
C LYS A 547 -6.65 29.39 -49.95
N SER A 548 -7.30 30.51 -50.28
CA SER A 548 -7.64 31.53 -49.28
C SER A 548 -8.34 30.91 -48.07
N PHE A 549 -8.09 31.43 -46.87
CA PHE A 549 -8.66 30.88 -45.64
C PHE A 549 -10.18 30.77 -45.71
N VAL A 550 -10.85 31.80 -46.25
CA VAL A 550 -12.31 31.85 -46.41
C VAL A 550 -12.86 30.91 -47.50
N ASP A 551 -12.00 30.42 -48.39
CA ASP A 551 -12.36 29.53 -49.51
C ASP A 551 -11.96 28.08 -49.24
N GLN A 552 -11.32 27.78 -48.10
CA GLN A 552 -11.03 26.42 -47.69
C GLN A 552 -12.33 25.77 -47.20
N SER A 553 -12.83 24.82 -48.00
CA SER A 553 -14.05 24.10 -47.66
C SER A 553 -13.83 23.13 -46.50
N TRP A 554 -14.94 22.67 -45.91
CA TRP A 554 -14.92 21.59 -44.94
C TRP A 554 -14.20 20.34 -45.47
N ASP A 555 -14.45 20.00 -46.74
CA ASP A 555 -13.86 18.82 -47.39
C ASP A 555 -12.35 18.99 -47.62
N ASP A 556 -11.89 20.20 -47.96
CA ASP A 556 -10.46 20.50 -48.08
C ASP A 556 -9.73 20.28 -46.74
N PHE A 557 -10.28 20.87 -45.66
CA PHE A 557 -9.72 20.72 -44.32
C PHE A 557 -9.75 19.26 -43.85
N THR A 558 -10.90 18.61 -44.00
CA THR A 558 -11.11 17.21 -43.61
C THR A 558 -10.11 16.32 -44.32
N ARG A 559 -10.01 16.41 -45.66
CA ARG A 559 -9.06 15.60 -46.44
C ARG A 559 -7.61 15.76 -45.96
N ILE A 560 -7.20 16.98 -45.62
CA ILE A 560 -5.84 17.23 -45.10
C ILE A 560 -5.63 16.60 -43.74
N GLN A 561 -6.55 16.76 -42.79
CA GLN A 561 -6.41 16.17 -41.45
C GLN A 561 -6.45 14.64 -41.51
N GLU A 562 -7.32 14.11 -42.36
CA GLU A 562 -7.49 12.68 -42.62
C GLU A 562 -6.19 12.02 -43.07
N ILE A 563 -5.53 12.62 -44.06
CA ILE A 563 -4.29 12.06 -44.62
C ILE A 563 -3.10 12.37 -43.71
N ASN A 564 -2.88 13.66 -43.40
CA ASN A 564 -1.62 14.10 -42.79
C ASN A 564 -1.54 13.77 -41.29
N VAL A 565 -2.67 13.77 -40.57
CA VAL A 565 -2.70 13.56 -39.11
C VAL A 565 -3.27 12.20 -38.78
N ARG A 566 -4.51 11.90 -39.19
CA ARG A 566 -5.20 10.67 -38.80
C ARG A 566 -4.51 9.44 -39.42
N GLY A 567 -4.17 9.49 -40.71
CA GLY A 567 -3.40 8.46 -41.39
C GLY A 567 -2.04 8.20 -40.72
N THR A 568 -1.30 9.27 -40.39
CA THR A 568 -0.04 9.19 -39.64
C THR A 568 -0.23 8.53 -38.27
N PHE A 569 -1.21 9.01 -37.48
CA PHE A 569 -1.47 8.54 -36.13
C PHE A 569 -1.77 7.03 -36.11
N PHE A 570 -2.68 6.56 -36.97
CA PHE A 570 -3.04 5.15 -36.95
C PHE A 570 -1.98 4.24 -37.60
N THR A 571 -1.20 4.74 -38.56
CA THR A 571 -0.02 4.02 -39.05
C THR A 571 0.94 3.76 -37.90
N VAL A 572 1.28 4.82 -37.16
CA VAL A 572 2.20 4.76 -36.03
C VAL A 572 1.65 3.86 -34.94
N GLN A 573 0.37 4.03 -34.55
CA GLN A 573 -0.25 3.19 -33.54
C GLN A 573 -0.18 1.70 -33.90
N ARG A 574 -0.41 1.35 -35.18
CA ARG A 574 -0.38 -0.04 -35.63
C ARG A 574 1.02 -0.63 -35.60
N VAL A 575 2.02 0.14 -36.00
CA VAL A 575 3.45 -0.26 -35.96
C VAL A 575 3.94 -0.37 -34.52
N VAL A 576 3.57 0.56 -33.64
CA VAL A 576 3.92 0.52 -32.21
C VAL A 576 3.33 -0.70 -31.53
N LYS A 577 2.06 -1.03 -31.79
CA LYS A 577 1.43 -2.27 -31.28
C LYS A 577 2.23 -3.51 -31.69
N GLN A 578 2.74 -3.55 -32.92
CA GLN A 578 3.59 -4.65 -33.38
C GLN A 578 4.97 -4.66 -32.71
N LEU A 579 5.64 -3.52 -32.57
CA LEU A 579 6.94 -3.41 -31.89
C LEU A 579 6.84 -3.85 -30.41
N ILE A 580 5.81 -3.40 -29.70
CA ILE A 580 5.54 -3.82 -28.31
C ILE A 580 5.27 -5.32 -28.25
N LYS A 581 4.46 -5.87 -29.17
CA LYS A 581 4.19 -7.31 -29.25
C LYS A 581 5.46 -8.13 -29.53
N GLN A 582 6.38 -7.61 -30.35
CA GLN A 582 7.67 -8.23 -30.64
C GLN A 582 8.65 -8.16 -29.46
N GLY A 583 8.50 -7.18 -28.56
CA GLY A 583 9.46 -6.92 -27.48
C GLY A 583 10.79 -6.35 -27.98
N THR A 584 10.82 -5.73 -29.16
CA THR A 584 12.03 -5.17 -29.78
C THR A 584 12.03 -3.65 -29.73
N PRO A 585 13.21 -2.99 -29.63
CA PRO A 585 13.31 -1.54 -29.79
C PRO A 585 12.86 -1.13 -31.19
N GLY A 586 12.60 0.16 -31.39
CA GLY A 586 12.21 0.67 -32.70
C GLY A 586 12.49 2.16 -32.90
N SER A 587 12.31 2.61 -34.15
CA SER A 587 12.41 4.03 -34.50
C SER A 587 11.27 4.46 -35.42
N ILE A 588 10.60 5.55 -35.08
CA ILE A 588 9.54 6.15 -35.86
C ILE A 588 10.01 7.54 -36.29
N VAL A 589 9.93 7.80 -37.59
CA VAL A 589 10.31 9.09 -38.17
C VAL A 589 9.08 9.68 -38.84
N MET A 590 8.55 10.79 -38.31
CA MET A 590 7.38 11.46 -38.87
C MET A 590 7.76 12.63 -39.78
N MET A 591 6.92 12.91 -40.77
CA MET A 591 7.10 14.05 -41.66
C MET A 591 6.28 15.25 -41.20
N ALA A 592 6.93 16.19 -40.52
CA ALA A 592 6.38 17.51 -40.20
C ALA A 592 6.59 18.46 -41.40
N SER A 593 6.92 19.75 -41.16
CA SER A 593 7.16 20.74 -42.21
C SER A 593 7.63 22.06 -41.58
N GLN A 594 8.31 22.92 -42.35
CA GLN A 594 8.45 24.34 -42.02
C GLN A 594 7.12 25.01 -41.65
N CYS A 595 6.01 24.58 -42.27
CA CYS A 595 4.67 25.07 -41.95
C CYS A 595 4.16 24.70 -40.54
N ALA A 596 4.84 23.80 -39.83
CA ALA A 596 4.58 23.53 -38.41
C ALA A 596 5.20 24.60 -37.49
N HIS A 597 6.19 25.35 -37.98
CA HIS A 597 6.99 26.30 -37.20
C HIS A 597 6.74 27.75 -37.61
N ILE A 598 6.52 27.99 -38.90
CA ILE A 598 6.38 29.33 -39.47
C ILE A 598 5.22 29.40 -40.47
N ALA A 599 4.62 30.58 -40.59
CA ALA A 599 3.74 30.91 -41.72
C ALA A 599 4.59 31.37 -42.90
N ILE A 600 4.25 30.92 -44.11
CA ILE A 600 4.97 31.28 -45.33
C ILE A 600 4.23 32.44 -46.01
N PRO A 601 4.84 33.63 -46.14
CA PRO A 601 4.28 34.71 -46.93
C PRO A 601 3.95 34.26 -48.36
N GLY A 602 2.79 34.67 -48.90
CA GLY A 602 2.35 34.30 -50.25
C GLY A 602 1.73 32.90 -50.39
N CYS A 603 1.89 32.00 -49.40
CA CYS A 603 1.26 30.68 -49.41
C CYS A 603 0.05 30.63 -48.48
N ARG A 604 -1.12 30.25 -49.00
CA ARG A 604 -2.38 30.23 -48.25
C ARG A 604 -2.72 28.80 -47.83
N MET A 605 -2.04 28.29 -46.81
CA MET A 605 -2.02 26.86 -46.45
C MET A 605 -2.46 26.55 -45.01
N SER A 606 -3.34 27.36 -44.42
CA SER A 606 -3.73 27.27 -43.00
C SER A 606 -4.10 25.86 -42.48
N SER A 607 -4.94 25.11 -43.22
CA SER A 607 -5.28 23.71 -42.89
C SER A 607 -4.06 22.78 -42.87
N TYR A 608 -3.14 22.95 -43.83
CA TYR A 608 -1.88 22.21 -43.88
C TYR A 608 -0.97 22.56 -42.70
N ASN A 609 -0.81 23.85 -42.38
CA ASN A 609 -0.06 24.30 -41.20
C ASN A 609 -0.61 23.65 -39.91
N ALA A 610 -1.93 23.66 -39.73
CA ALA A 610 -2.57 22.99 -38.58
C ALA A 610 -2.24 21.49 -38.55
N SER A 611 -2.31 20.80 -39.70
CA SER A 611 -1.98 19.37 -39.77
C SER A 611 -0.53 19.06 -39.40
N LYS A 612 0.43 19.86 -39.88
CA LYS A 612 1.86 19.65 -39.62
C LYS A 612 2.28 20.08 -38.22
N GLY A 613 1.62 21.08 -37.64
CA GLY A 613 1.72 21.39 -36.20
C GLY A 613 1.22 20.22 -35.34
N GLY A 614 0.13 19.56 -35.74
CA GLY A 614 -0.37 18.34 -35.10
C GLY A 614 0.65 17.21 -35.13
N VAL A 615 1.26 16.93 -36.28
CA VAL A 615 2.32 15.89 -36.41
C VAL A 615 3.56 16.21 -35.57
N LEU A 616 3.97 17.49 -35.53
CA LEU A 616 5.11 17.92 -34.71
C LEU A 616 4.85 17.70 -33.22
N MET A 617 3.64 18.05 -32.73
CA MET A 617 3.30 17.84 -31.32
C MET A 617 3.09 16.37 -30.99
N LEU A 618 2.50 15.60 -31.91
CA LEU A 618 2.34 14.15 -31.78
C LEU A 618 3.69 13.44 -31.60
N THR A 619 4.70 13.86 -32.36
CA THR A 619 6.08 13.35 -32.22
C THR A 619 6.61 13.52 -30.80
N LYS A 620 6.40 14.70 -30.19
CA LYS A 620 6.88 14.99 -28.83
C LYS A 620 6.17 14.13 -27.78
N ALA A 621 4.84 14.02 -27.88
CA ALA A 621 4.05 13.22 -26.95
C ALA A 621 4.47 11.75 -27.00
N LEU A 622 4.53 11.17 -28.20
CA LEU A 622 4.87 9.76 -28.38
C LEU A 622 6.34 9.45 -28.05
N GLY A 623 7.26 10.41 -28.27
CA GLY A 623 8.67 10.23 -27.92
C GLY A 623 8.91 10.06 -26.42
N VAL A 624 8.03 10.60 -25.57
CA VAL A 624 8.04 10.40 -24.11
C VAL A 624 7.27 9.14 -23.74
N GLU A 625 6.05 8.98 -24.25
CA GLU A 625 5.14 7.88 -23.91
C GLU A 625 5.75 6.50 -24.23
N LEU A 626 6.45 6.38 -25.36
CA LEU A 626 6.98 5.12 -25.86
C LEU A 626 8.43 4.85 -25.43
N ALA A 627 9.07 5.78 -24.71
CA ALA A 627 10.47 5.64 -24.28
C ALA A 627 10.68 4.40 -23.40
N LYS A 628 9.70 4.05 -22.54
CA LYS A 628 9.73 2.84 -21.70
C LYS A 628 9.82 1.52 -22.50
N HIS A 629 9.49 1.56 -23.79
CA HIS A 629 9.58 0.42 -24.70
C HIS A 629 10.82 0.45 -25.59
N ASN A 630 11.77 1.37 -25.37
CA ASN A 630 12.93 1.61 -26.23
C ASN A 630 12.52 1.94 -27.69
N ILE A 631 11.38 2.60 -27.87
CA ILE A 631 10.91 3.09 -29.16
C ILE A 631 11.16 4.59 -29.23
N ARG A 632 11.98 5.02 -30.19
CA ARG A 632 12.29 6.43 -30.43
C ARG A 632 11.29 7.01 -31.42
N VAL A 633 10.82 8.23 -31.16
CA VAL A 633 9.91 8.93 -32.06
C VAL A 633 10.46 10.31 -32.34
N ASN A 634 10.76 10.60 -33.61
CA ASN A 634 11.33 11.87 -34.05
C ASN A 634 10.60 12.36 -35.30
N SER A 635 10.78 13.62 -35.65
CA SER A 635 10.27 14.19 -36.90
C SER A 635 11.36 14.86 -37.71
N ILE A 636 11.09 14.97 -39.01
CA ILE A 636 11.84 15.84 -39.90
C ILE A 636 10.87 16.92 -40.38
N SER A 637 11.34 18.17 -40.37
CA SER A 637 10.61 19.34 -40.89
C SER A 637 11.33 19.91 -42.11
N PRO A 638 10.95 19.50 -43.33
CA PRO A 638 11.52 20.05 -44.56
C PRO A 638 11.07 21.48 -44.83
N GLY A 639 11.96 22.24 -45.49
CA GLY A 639 11.66 23.52 -46.11
C GLY A 639 10.99 23.36 -47.47
N TYR A 640 11.39 24.19 -48.44
CA TYR A 640 10.98 24.02 -49.83
C TYR A 640 11.77 22.88 -50.49
N VAL A 641 11.09 21.81 -50.85
CA VAL A 641 11.69 20.62 -51.49
C VAL A 641 11.20 20.52 -52.93
N ASP A 642 12.11 20.41 -53.89
CA ASP A 642 11.77 20.16 -55.28
C ASP A 642 11.10 18.78 -55.42
N SER A 643 9.78 18.81 -55.48
CA SER A 643 8.90 17.65 -55.51
C SER A 643 7.68 17.98 -56.36
N GLN A 644 6.98 16.96 -56.87
CA GLN A 644 5.78 17.19 -57.67
C GLN A 644 4.75 18.05 -56.92
N MET A 645 4.49 17.71 -55.65
CA MET A 645 3.59 18.47 -54.77
C MET A 645 3.95 19.96 -54.71
N PHE A 646 5.25 20.28 -54.65
CA PHE A 646 5.71 21.66 -54.58
C PHE A 646 5.63 22.38 -55.93
N ARG A 647 5.94 21.68 -57.04
CA ARG A 647 5.78 22.22 -58.40
C ARG A 647 4.31 22.56 -58.71
N ASP A 648 3.37 21.75 -58.23
CA ASP A 648 1.94 22.00 -58.37
C ASP A 648 1.53 23.29 -57.62
N VAL A 649 2.10 23.53 -56.44
CA VAL A 649 1.89 24.80 -55.71
C VAL A 649 2.48 25.97 -56.48
N LEU A 650 3.73 25.86 -56.96
CA LEU A 650 4.40 26.92 -57.74
C LEU A 650 3.60 27.31 -58.99
N ALA A 651 2.99 26.35 -59.67
CA ALA A 651 2.17 26.60 -60.86
C ALA A 651 0.92 27.47 -60.60
N THR A 652 0.51 27.59 -59.33
CA THR A 652 -0.65 28.41 -58.91
C THR A 652 -0.26 29.80 -58.38
N GLN A 653 1.03 30.10 -58.28
CA GLN A 653 1.55 31.31 -57.64
C GLN A 653 1.82 32.43 -58.64
N SER A 654 1.85 33.67 -58.14
CA SER A 654 2.31 34.82 -58.92
C SER A 654 3.79 34.66 -59.29
N GLU A 655 4.26 35.32 -60.36
CA GLU A 655 5.69 35.24 -60.75
C GLU A 655 6.63 35.70 -59.62
N ARG A 656 6.19 36.66 -58.80
CA ARG A 656 6.90 37.12 -57.61
C ARG A 656 7.00 36.00 -56.57
N ASP A 657 5.86 35.43 -56.18
CA ASP A 657 5.81 34.43 -55.12
C ASP A 657 6.47 33.11 -55.53
N ALA A 658 6.46 32.78 -56.82
CA ALA A 658 7.16 31.61 -57.37
C ALA A 658 8.69 31.70 -57.25
N LYS A 659 9.27 32.91 -57.14
CA LYS A 659 10.72 33.13 -56.96
C LYS A 659 11.17 33.04 -55.50
N GLN A 660 10.28 33.32 -54.54
CA GLN A 660 10.63 33.35 -53.12
C GLN A 660 11.25 32.04 -52.59
N PRO A 661 10.76 30.85 -52.96
CA PRO A 661 11.34 29.59 -52.46
C PRO A 661 12.82 29.38 -52.81
N PHE A 662 13.30 30.02 -53.88
CA PHE A 662 14.70 29.98 -54.29
C PHE A 662 15.56 31.04 -53.59
N GLN A 663 14.95 32.13 -53.11
CA GLN A 663 15.63 33.32 -52.61
C GLN A 663 15.57 33.46 -51.08
N ALA A 664 14.47 33.03 -50.47
CA ALA A 664 14.21 33.18 -49.04
C ALA A 664 15.13 32.33 -48.16
N PRO A 665 15.42 31.04 -48.48
CA PRO A 665 16.38 30.28 -47.70
C PRO A 665 17.77 30.92 -47.76
N PRO A 666 18.48 31.07 -46.62
CA PRO A 666 19.88 31.49 -46.62
C PRO A 666 20.80 30.71 -47.56
N LEU A 667 20.56 29.41 -47.78
CA LEU A 667 21.30 28.59 -48.76
C LEU A 667 20.94 28.87 -50.24
N ARG A 668 19.94 29.73 -50.50
CA ARG A 668 19.54 30.23 -51.84
C ARG A 668 19.27 29.14 -52.89
N ARG A 669 18.70 28.02 -52.44
CA ARG A 669 18.21 26.96 -53.32
C ARG A 669 17.05 26.23 -52.66
N LEU A 670 16.26 25.55 -53.48
CA LEU A 670 15.39 24.49 -53.00
C LEU A 670 16.23 23.37 -52.41
N SER A 671 15.71 22.73 -51.37
CA SER A 671 16.14 21.39 -51.01
C SER A 671 15.71 20.40 -52.10
N ASP A 672 16.43 19.31 -52.23
CA ASP A 672 15.99 18.15 -52.99
C ASP A 672 15.88 16.92 -52.05
N PRO A 673 15.28 15.80 -52.49
CA PRO A 673 15.14 14.64 -51.61
C PRO A 673 16.46 14.11 -51.01
N ASN A 674 17.60 14.32 -51.66
CA ASN A 674 18.91 13.91 -51.14
C ASN A 674 19.37 14.75 -49.94
N ASP A 675 18.80 15.94 -49.72
CA ASP A 675 19.04 16.70 -48.49
C ASP A 675 18.33 16.09 -47.28
N LEU A 676 17.31 15.26 -47.50
CA LEU A 676 16.47 14.68 -46.45
C LEU A 676 16.89 13.25 -46.09
N THR A 677 17.27 12.45 -47.09
CA THR A 677 17.57 11.02 -46.90
C THR A 677 18.68 10.74 -45.87
N PRO A 678 19.76 11.55 -45.73
CA PRO A 678 20.75 11.31 -44.68
C PRO A 678 20.18 11.45 -43.27
N ALA A 679 19.27 12.41 -43.05
CA ALA A 679 18.62 12.59 -41.75
C ALA A 679 17.61 11.47 -41.46
N ILE A 680 16.91 10.98 -42.50
CA ILE A 680 16.03 9.82 -42.38
C ILE A 680 16.82 8.59 -41.94
N VAL A 681 17.91 8.26 -42.66
CA VAL A 681 18.81 7.15 -42.30
C VAL A 681 19.37 7.33 -40.89
N TYR A 682 19.86 8.53 -40.57
CA TYR A 682 20.37 8.85 -39.23
C TYR A 682 19.36 8.50 -38.13
N LEU A 683 18.11 8.96 -38.28
CA LEU A 683 17.06 8.74 -37.29
C LEU A 683 16.61 7.28 -37.17
N PHE A 684 16.70 6.48 -38.24
CA PHE A 684 16.43 5.04 -38.18
C PHE A 684 17.59 4.20 -37.63
N SER A 685 18.82 4.71 -37.75
CA SER A 685 20.05 4.01 -37.40
C SER A 685 20.45 4.15 -35.92
N ASP A 686 21.49 3.43 -35.51
CA ASP A 686 22.04 3.50 -34.15
C ASP A 686 22.85 4.77 -33.90
N ALA A 687 23.17 5.53 -34.96
CA ALA A 687 23.77 6.86 -34.87
C ALA A 687 22.91 7.86 -34.09
N SER A 688 21.60 7.65 -34.02
CA SER A 688 20.65 8.49 -33.28
C SER A 688 20.08 7.80 -32.02
N ARG A 689 20.77 6.79 -31.48
CA ARG A 689 20.27 5.95 -30.35
C ARG A 689 19.87 6.71 -29.08
N HIS A 690 20.30 7.97 -28.94
CA HIS A 690 19.95 8.83 -27.81
C HIS A 690 19.09 10.05 -28.21
N ILE A 691 18.43 10.00 -29.37
CA ILE A 691 17.53 11.05 -29.86
C ILE A 691 16.10 10.52 -29.93
N THR A 692 15.21 11.15 -29.16
CA THR A 692 13.76 10.95 -29.19
C THR A 692 13.06 12.29 -28.93
N ALA A 693 11.78 12.38 -29.26
CA ALA A 693 10.93 13.59 -29.12
C ALA A 693 11.50 14.84 -29.81
N THR A 694 12.38 14.67 -30.81
CA THR A 694 13.11 15.76 -31.46
C THR A 694 12.63 15.98 -32.89
N ASP A 695 12.71 17.23 -33.36
CA ASP A 695 12.45 17.62 -34.74
C ASP A 695 13.75 18.07 -35.43
N ILE A 696 14.12 17.44 -36.55
CA ILE A 696 15.25 17.86 -37.38
C ILE A 696 14.72 18.78 -38.48
N LYS A 697 15.07 20.06 -38.41
CA LYS A 697 14.69 21.06 -39.40
C LYS A 697 15.68 21.06 -40.57
N ILE A 698 15.17 20.83 -41.78
CA ILE A 698 15.97 20.84 -43.01
C ILE A 698 15.36 21.88 -43.95
N MET A 699 15.65 23.15 -43.65
CA MET A 699 14.97 24.30 -44.28
C MET A 699 15.94 25.31 -44.91
N GLY A 700 17.22 24.94 -45.08
CA GLY A 700 18.23 25.84 -45.66
C GLY A 700 18.48 27.12 -44.86
N GLY A 701 18.14 27.13 -43.56
CA GLY A 701 18.29 28.26 -42.64
C GLY A 701 17.06 29.15 -42.46
N LEU A 702 15.93 28.86 -43.13
CA LEU A 702 14.71 29.69 -43.09
C LEU A 702 14.17 29.95 -41.68
N ASP A 703 14.32 28.99 -40.77
CA ASP A 703 13.83 29.12 -39.39
C ASP A 703 14.70 30.02 -38.52
N ALA A 704 15.95 30.28 -38.93
CA ALA A 704 16.90 31.11 -38.20
C ALA A 704 16.89 32.58 -38.66
N GLY A 705 16.55 32.85 -39.92
CA GLY A 705 16.48 34.22 -40.44
C GLY A 705 16.56 34.31 -41.96
N HIS A 706 16.74 35.54 -42.44
CA HIS A 706 16.79 35.87 -43.87
C HIS A 706 18.04 36.69 -44.19
N ILE A 707 18.45 36.72 -45.46
CA ILE A 707 19.57 37.56 -45.91
C ILE A 707 19.05 38.96 -46.27
N ASP A 708 19.68 39.99 -45.73
CA ASP A 708 19.35 41.40 -45.98
C ASP A 708 19.32 41.73 -47.49
N GLY A 709 18.32 42.51 -47.90
CA GLY A 709 18.19 43.03 -49.27
C GLY A 709 17.62 42.05 -50.31
N HIS A 710 17.20 40.85 -49.91
CA HIS A 710 16.74 39.81 -50.84
C HIS A 710 15.27 39.39 -50.69
N ILE A 711 14.55 39.96 -49.72
CA ILE A 711 13.09 39.80 -49.59
C ILE A 711 12.47 41.18 -49.80
N THR A 712 11.86 41.38 -50.97
CA THR A 712 11.08 42.58 -51.26
C THR A 712 9.68 42.40 -50.68
N TYR A 713 9.31 43.26 -49.72
CA TYR A 713 7.97 43.31 -49.12
C TYR A 713 7.01 44.29 -49.82
N GLU A 714 7.45 44.98 -50.87
CA GLU A 714 6.61 45.91 -51.67
C GLU A 714 5.53 45.19 -52.48
#